data_AF-A0A835SCV2-F1
#
_entry.id   AF-A0A835SCV2-F1
#
_cell.length_a   1.000
_cell.length_b   1.000
_cell.length_c   1.000
_cell.angle_alpha   90.00
_cell.angle_beta   90.00
_cell.angle_gamma   90.00
#
_symmetry.space_group_name_H-M   'P 1'
#
loop_
_entity.id
_entity.type
_entity.pdbx_description
1 polymer ?
#
loop_
_entity_poly.entity_id
_entity_poly.type
_entity_poly.pdbx_seq_one_letter_code
_entity_poly.pdbx_strand_id
1 'polypeptide(L)'
;MDDEALARLLQEEELRAAQALQQQMQLQGGVGPGTDGTGTFQARLRSMMETALRCEDPALQERARAVMPLARLRAAAAEAAELSSRLGGDVSGAPAAEDVLAQQLLGWFKSDFFSWVDTLPCPRCGSGGTRADGSLAQPLPEDLAHGAQRVELHRCGQPGCGGAVRFPRYNNPGKLLEPGCRRGRCGEWANAFLLCCRAAGLTARYVSDWSDHVWTEYYSHRQRRWIHLDSCEAAYDKPLLYEAGWGKPHSYVVAAGAWGAADVTARYTAKWRREVRARRTLVPERWLARQLGDMTAGRRAGWPGPKRLVWLGRDAEERVELLRQRLGLPASRPQQAQQQALPGRQTGSLEWRQQRGETGASASTSAAPAPAREPTSYRLAADVPGSQLPPVFGLAGRLAGGACAAAGHNGAVEVVEKLFDGRASTKWLDFGGGGVGGSSWVEYRIPLDRPAVVVTGYELVPANDCPERDPAAWRLEGVVQADFDAGRPEQWRVLDSRVGVRFPGRHMPMAFHVAQGAAPPCRRLRLHIDATAEPPAANSVQLSCLNLYGQDLAAAAEGPLERLRAAGAGGASGVEPAAAALAVRLLENVCREPQEVKFRKIRCAKLGAILSCTPLADVLLRHCRFRPLLQPAEPAAGVAAQPRQQPPGPPPPAGEDVFLVLAADPSGQDLARAAEALAVLRSLAQQQ
;
A
#
# COMPACT_ATOMS: atom_id res chain seq x y z
N MET A 1 4.43 -29.92 -26.17
CA MET A 1 5.21 -31.00 -25.54
C MET A 1 4.51 -31.24 -24.22
N ASP A 2 3.92 -32.42 -24.02
CA ASP A 2 3.24 -32.73 -22.76
C ASP A 2 4.26 -32.89 -21.62
N ASP A 3 3.79 -32.77 -20.39
CA ASP A 3 4.62 -32.79 -19.18
C ASP A 3 5.35 -34.13 -19.00
N GLU A 4 4.81 -35.22 -19.58
CA GLU A 4 5.40 -36.55 -19.51
C GLU A 4 6.58 -36.70 -20.47
N ALA A 5 6.49 -36.12 -21.68
CA ALA A 5 7.57 -36.05 -22.64
C ALA A 5 8.72 -35.16 -22.14
N LEU A 6 8.39 -34.05 -21.45
CA LEU A 6 9.40 -33.20 -20.82
C LEU A 6 10.10 -33.93 -19.66
N ALA A 7 9.36 -34.68 -18.83
CA ALA A 7 9.93 -35.47 -17.75
C ALA A 7 10.88 -36.57 -18.27
N ARG A 8 10.51 -37.27 -19.35
CA ARG A 8 11.36 -38.30 -19.98
C ARG A 8 12.63 -37.71 -20.58
N LEU A 9 12.53 -36.55 -21.24
CA LEU A 9 13.70 -35.82 -21.77
C LEU A 9 14.66 -35.40 -20.66
N LEU A 10 14.13 -34.87 -19.56
CA LEU A 10 14.93 -34.47 -18.39
C LEU A 10 15.62 -35.68 -17.75
N GLN A 11 14.91 -36.81 -17.64
CA GLN A 11 15.46 -38.03 -17.04
C GLN A 11 16.55 -38.67 -17.92
N GLU A 12 16.41 -38.63 -19.25
CA GLU A 12 17.45 -39.04 -20.19
C GLU A 12 18.67 -38.11 -20.15
N GLU A 13 18.46 -36.81 -20.01
CA GLU A 13 19.54 -35.82 -19.92
C GLU A 13 20.31 -35.95 -18.60
N GLU A 14 19.61 -36.20 -17.48
CA GLU A 14 20.23 -36.50 -16.18
C GLU A 14 21.03 -37.80 -16.20
N LEU A 15 20.52 -38.85 -16.85
CA LEU A 15 21.22 -40.13 -16.96
C LEU A 15 22.50 -39.99 -17.81
N ARG A 16 22.44 -39.26 -18.93
CA ARG A 16 23.61 -38.95 -19.77
C ARG A 16 24.61 -38.07 -19.03
N ALA A 17 24.16 -37.10 -18.25
CA ALA A 17 25.03 -36.24 -17.45
C ALA A 17 25.72 -37.02 -16.32
N ALA A 18 25.01 -37.95 -15.67
CA ALA A 18 25.56 -38.82 -14.63
C ALA A 18 26.61 -39.80 -15.20
N GLN A 19 26.34 -40.40 -16.37
CA GLN A 19 27.28 -41.28 -17.06
C GLN A 19 28.52 -40.53 -17.57
N ALA A 20 28.36 -39.32 -18.10
CA ALA A 20 29.46 -38.45 -18.50
C ALA A 20 30.32 -38.01 -17.30
N LEU A 21 29.69 -37.76 -16.14
CA LEU A 21 30.38 -37.44 -14.89
C LEU A 21 31.19 -38.64 -14.37
N GLN A 22 30.63 -39.85 -14.45
CA GLN A 22 31.29 -41.09 -14.04
C GLN A 22 32.49 -41.43 -14.94
N GLN A 23 32.38 -41.21 -16.27
CA GLN A 23 33.50 -41.31 -17.20
C GLN A 23 34.56 -40.23 -16.97
N GLN A 24 34.18 -38.99 -16.64
CA GLN A 24 35.13 -37.92 -16.32
C GLN A 24 35.86 -38.14 -15.00
N MET A 25 35.20 -38.72 -14.00
CA MET A 25 35.84 -39.08 -12.73
C MET A 25 36.88 -40.19 -12.90
N GLN A 26 36.67 -41.12 -13.84
CA GLN A 26 37.65 -42.15 -14.20
C GLN A 26 38.86 -41.60 -14.98
N LEU A 27 38.72 -40.43 -15.62
CA LEU A 27 39.78 -39.79 -16.43
C LEU A 27 40.58 -38.69 -15.70
N GLN A 28 40.20 -38.30 -14.46
CA GLN A 28 40.84 -37.20 -13.71
C GLN A 28 41.80 -37.68 -12.61
N GLY A 29 42.71 -38.59 -12.94
CA GLY A 29 43.88 -38.94 -12.14
C GLY A 29 45.05 -37.95 -12.25
N GLY A 30 44.81 -36.68 -12.58
CA GLY A 30 45.87 -35.67 -12.68
C GLY A 30 45.33 -34.28 -12.97
N VAL A 31 45.32 -33.40 -11.97
CA VAL A 31 45.03 -31.97 -12.16
C VAL A 31 46.24 -31.20 -11.63
N GLY A 32 47.04 -30.66 -12.56
CA GLY A 32 48.06 -29.66 -12.26
C GLY A 32 47.43 -28.31 -11.86
N PRO A 33 48.19 -27.42 -11.20
CA PRO A 33 47.67 -26.17 -10.66
C PRO A 33 47.34 -25.19 -11.80
N GLY A 34 46.11 -24.68 -11.85
CA GLY A 34 45.61 -23.87 -12.97
C GLY A 34 44.85 -22.60 -12.56
N THR A 35 45.43 -21.46 -12.98
CA THR A 35 44.88 -20.13 -13.32
C THR A 35 44.39 -19.16 -12.23
N ASP A 36 45.04 -17.98 -12.22
CA ASP A 36 44.99 -16.89 -11.23
C ASP A 36 43.60 -16.26 -10.95
N GLY A 37 42.59 -16.53 -11.78
CA GLY A 37 41.21 -16.04 -11.59
C GLY A 37 40.34 -16.89 -10.67
N THR A 38 40.60 -18.20 -10.57
CA THR A 38 39.77 -19.11 -9.77
C THR A 38 39.97 -18.91 -8.27
N GLY A 39 41.20 -18.61 -7.84
CA GLY A 39 41.53 -18.39 -6.43
C GLY A 39 40.85 -17.15 -5.82
N THR A 40 40.85 -16.02 -6.54
CA THR A 40 40.19 -14.79 -6.08
C THR A 40 38.67 -14.96 -6.04
N PHE A 41 38.09 -15.62 -7.05
CA PHE A 41 36.67 -15.95 -7.07
C PHE A 41 36.28 -16.87 -5.89
N GLN A 42 37.07 -17.91 -5.64
CA GLN A 42 36.84 -18.85 -4.54
C GLN A 42 36.97 -18.16 -3.17
N ALA A 43 37.95 -17.26 -3.01
CA ALA A 43 38.09 -16.47 -1.79
C ALA A 43 36.86 -15.60 -1.51
N ARG A 44 36.29 -14.98 -2.57
CA ARG A 44 35.05 -14.20 -2.46
C ARG A 44 33.85 -15.08 -2.10
N LEU A 45 33.70 -16.27 -2.71
CA LEU A 45 32.65 -17.24 -2.34
C LEU A 45 32.73 -17.65 -0.87
N ARG A 46 33.96 -17.88 -0.35
CA ARG A 46 34.19 -18.25 1.05
C ARG A 46 33.80 -17.11 1.99
N SER A 47 34.29 -15.90 1.73
CA SER A 47 33.96 -14.68 2.51
C SER A 47 32.45 -14.39 2.53
N MET A 48 31.78 -14.58 1.38
CA MET A 48 30.33 -14.45 1.28
C MET A 48 29.60 -15.48 2.14
N MET A 49 30.00 -16.76 2.10
CA MET A 49 29.42 -17.80 2.95
C MET A 49 29.65 -17.53 4.44
N GLU A 50 30.85 -17.10 4.83
CA GLU A 50 31.14 -16.72 6.22
C GLU A 50 30.24 -15.58 6.68
N THR A 51 30.07 -14.54 5.87
CA THR A 51 29.16 -13.43 6.15
C THR A 51 27.72 -13.93 6.31
N ALA A 52 27.26 -14.77 5.38
CA ALA A 52 25.90 -15.32 5.39
C ALA A 52 25.64 -16.22 6.61
N LEU A 53 26.64 -16.91 7.15
CA LEU A 53 26.46 -17.82 8.28
C LEU A 53 26.55 -17.13 9.64
N ARG A 54 27.14 -15.93 9.74
CA ARG A 54 27.20 -15.17 11.01
C ARG A 54 25.82 -14.90 11.60
N CYS A 55 24.81 -14.69 10.75
CA CYS A 55 23.45 -14.46 11.21
C CYS A 55 22.77 -15.68 11.85
N GLU A 56 23.38 -16.87 11.77
CA GLU A 56 22.87 -18.10 12.38
C GLU A 56 23.30 -18.27 13.84
N ASP A 57 24.16 -17.38 14.37
CA ASP A 57 24.51 -17.36 15.80
C ASP A 57 23.28 -17.03 16.66
N PRO A 58 22.85 -17.94 17.57
CA PRO A 58 21.70 -17.73 18.43
C PRO A 58 21.80 -16.46 19.30
N ALA A 59 23.00 -16.13 19.80
CA ALA A 59 23.20 -14.95 20.64
C ALA A 59 23.01 -13.65 19.83
N LEU A 60 23.47 -13.63 18.58
CA LEU A 60 23.24 -12.50 17.68
C LEU A 60 21.76 -12.37 17.30
N GLN A 61 21.07 -13.49 17.05
CA GLN A 61 19.64 -13.46 16.78
C GLN A 61 18.85 -12.94 17.98
N GLU A 62 19.24 -13.29 19.20
CA GLU A 62 18.59 -12.80 20.40
C GLU A 62 18.79 -11.28 20.59
N ARG A 63 20.02 -10.79 20.37
CA ARG A 63 20.30 -9.35 20.33
C ARG A 63 19.46 -8.62 19.28
N ALA A 64 19.26 -9.21 18.10
CA ALA A 64 18.41 -8.65 17.06
C ALA A 64 16.94 -8.61 17.49
N ARG A 65 16.41 -9.68 18.09
CA ARG A 65 15.02 -9.71 18.61
C ARG A 65 14.79 -8.64 19.66
N ALA A 66 15.76 -8.38 20.52
CA ALA A 66 15.67 -7.36 21.57
C ALA A 66 15.52 -5.92 21.04
N VAL A 67 15.97 -5.63 19.81
CA VAL A 67 15.89 -4.29 19.21
C VAL A 67 14.81 -4.15 18.15
N MET A 68 14.23 -5.25 17.68
CA MET A 68 13.15 -5.26 16.69
C MET A 68 11.78 -5.11 17.37
N PRO A 69 10.83 -4.34 16.80
CA PRO A 69 9.44 -4.29 17.26
C PRO A 69 8.65 -5.54 16.79
N LEU A 70 9.21 -6.74 16.98
CA LEU A 70 8.78 -7.97 16.32
C LEU A 70 7.36 -8.40 16.69
N ALA A 71 6.93 -8.17 17.93
CA ALA A 71 5.56 -8.42 18.37
C ALA A 71 4.55 -7.58 17.57
N ARG A 72 4.82 -6.28 17.43
CA ARG A 72 3.98 -5.35 16.64
C ARG A 72 3.93 -5.76 15.17
N LEU A 73 5.09 -6.05 14.58
CA LEU A 73 5.18 -6.43 13.16
C LEU A 73 4.47 -7.76 12.88
N ARG A 74 4.61 -8.76 13.77
CA ARG A 74 3.93 -10.05 13.64
C ARG A 74 2.42 -9.92 13.78
N ALA A 75 1.95 -9.13 14.75
CA ALA A 75 0.52 -8.88 14.93
C ALA A 75 -0.09 -8.23 13.67
N ALA A 76 0.55 -7.17 13.16
CA ALA A 76 0.10 -6.49 11.95
C ALA A 76 0.18 -7.40 10.70
N ALA A 77 1.18 -8.27 10.62
CA ALA A 77 1.30 -9.22 9.51
C ALA A 77 0.22 -10.33 9.56
N ALA A 78 -0.09 -10.84 10.75
CA ALA A 78 -1.17 -11.80 10.95
C ALA A 78 -2.54 -11.20 10.62
N GLU A 79 -2.81 -9.98 11.10
CA GLU A 79 -4.04 -9.25 10.80
C GLU A 79 -4.21 -8.99 9.30
N ALA A 80 -3.14 -8.57 8.61
CA ALA A 80 -3.18 -8.34 7.17
C ALA A 80 -3.40 -9.63 6.37
N ALA A 81 -2.77 -10.74 6.76
CA ALA A 81 -2.96 -12.04 6.12
C ALA A 81 -4.39 -12.57 6.33
N GLU A 82 -4.92 -12.44 7.56
CA GLU A 82 -6.29 -12.80 7.89
C GLU A 82 -7.29 -11.97 7.09
N LEU A 83 -7.08 -10.65 7.05
CA LEU A 83 -7.90 -9.75 6.25
C LEU A 83 -7.87 -10.13 4.77
N SER A 84 -6.68 -10.40 4.21
CA SER A 84 -6.56 -10.82 2.81
C SER A 84 -7.35 -12.11 2.52
N SER A 85 -7.41 -13.03 3.48
CA SER A 85 -8.21 -14.26 3.34
C SER A 85 -9.72 -13.96 3.32
N ARG A 86 -10.18 -13.04 4.19
CA ARG A 86 -11.57 -12.62 4.29
C ARG A 86 -12.04 -11.82 3.08
N LEU A 87 -11.17 -11.09 2.40
CA LEU A 87 -11.56 -10.28 1.24
C LEU A 87 -11.81 -11.11 -0.03
N GLY A 88 -11.25 -12.32 -0.13
CA GLY A 88 -11.37 -13.18 -1.30
C GLY A 88 -10.35 -12.87 -2.41
N GLY A 89 -10.06 -13.87 -3.23
CA GLY A 89 -9.02 -13.86 -4.27
C GLY A 89 -8.45 -15.27 -4.42
N ASP A 90 -7.55 -15.48 -5.38
CA ASP A 90 -6.81 -16.75 -5.46
C ASP A 90 -6.08 -16.99 -4.12
N VAL A 91 -6.48 -18.01 -3.36
CA VAL A 91 -5.88 -18.38 -2.07
C VAL A 91 -4.38 -18.67 -2.22
N SER A 92 -3.94 -18.99 -3.43
CA SER A 92 -2.53 -19.17 -3.79
C SER A 92 -1.78 -17.86 -4.03
N GLY A 93 -2.49 -16.74 -4.24
CA GLY A 93 -1.96 -15.39 -4.45
C GLY A 93 -2.08 -14.44 -3.26
N ALA A 94 -2.93 -14.74 -2.27
CA ALA A 94 -2.97 -13.98 -1.02
C ALA A 94 -1.67 -14.17 -0.22
N PRO A 95 -0.99 -13.10 0.21
CA PRO A 95 0.28 -13.20 0.93
C PRO A 95 0.06 -13.88 2.28
N ALA A 96 0.93 -14.81 2.63
CA ALA A 96 0.94 -15.40 3.98
C ALA A 96 1.48 -14.38 4.99
N ALA A 97 1.21 -14.59 6.28
CA ALA A 97 1.73 -13.73 7.34
C ALA A 97 3.26 -13.60 7.30
N GLU A 98 3.98 -14.65 6.86
CA GLU A 98 5.43 -14.58 6.63
C GLU A 98 5.82 -13.59 5.52
N ASP A 99 5.04 -13.52 4.44
CA ASP A 99 5.30 -12.65 3.30
C ASP A 99 5.08 -11.18 3.69
N VAL A 100 3.99 -10.94 4.43
CA VAL A 100 3.69 -9.61 4.98
C VAL A 100 4.73 -9.20 6.03
N LEU A 101 5.19 -10.12 6.88
CA LEU A 101 6.24 -9.85 7.85
C LEU A 101 7.55 -9.43 7.15
N ALA A 102 7.94 -10.08 6.06
CA ALA A 102 9.11 -9.69 5.28
C ALA A 102 9.00 -8.26 4.71
N GLN A 103 7.83 -7.88 4.18
CA GLN A 103 7.55 -6.52 3.70
C GLN A 103 7.61 -5.49 4.84
N GLN A 104 7.00 -5.79 5.97
CA GLN A 104 6.99 -4.89 7.13
C GLN A 104 8.39 -4.71 7.73
N LEU A 105 9.20 -5.78 7.76
CA LEU A 105 10.60 -5.70 8.19
C LEU A 105 11.42 -4.80 7.27
N LEU A 106 11.25 -4.88 5.93
CA LEU A 106 11.91 -3.97 4.99
C LEU A 106 11.55 -2.50 5.30
N GLY A 107 10.25 -2.22 5.46
CA GLY A 107 9.76 -0.88 5.74
C GLY A 107 10.32 -0.31 7.05
N TRP A 108 10.23 -1.08 8.13
CA TRP A 108 10.79 -0.70 9.44
C TRP A 108 12.31 -0.52 9.39
N PHE A 109 13.03 -1.41 8.72
CA PHE A 109 14.49 -1.37 8.69
C PHE A 109 14.98 -0.08 8.02
N LYS A 110 14.38 0.29 6.89
CA LYS A 110 14.75 1.49 6.12
C LYS A 110 14.30 2.78 6.78
N SER A 111 13.09 2.82 7.33
CA SER A 111 12.46 4.06 7.80
C SER A 111 12.79 4.40 9.25
N ASP A 112 12.96 3.39 10.10
CA ASP A 112 13.05 3.59 11.56
C ASP A 112 14.39 3.13 12.16
N PHE A 113 15.02 2.10 11.57
CA PHE A 113 16.11 1.40 12.26
C PHE A 113 17.51 1.75 11.77
N PHE A 114 17.72 1.81 10.44
CA PHE A 114 19.05 1.88 9.84
C PHE A 114 19.18 3.08 8.90
N SER A 115 20.35 3.72 8.88
CA SER A 115 20.56 4.96 8.12
C SER A 115 21.65 4.84 7.05
N TRP A 116 21.44 5.51 5.92
CA TRP A 116 22.41 5.52 4.83
C TRP A 116 23.53 6.51 5.13
N VAL A 117 24.78 6.12 4.89
CA VAL A 117 25.95 7.00 5.05
C VAL A 117 26.50 7.35 3.67
N ASP A 118 26.23 8.58 3.26
CA ASP A 118 26.98 9.27 2.19
C ASP A 118 28.06 10.14 2.83
N THR A 119 27.63 11.03 3.72
CA THR A 119 28.44 11.91 4.56
C THR A 119 28.06 11.74 6.02
N LEU A 120 28.92 12.20 6.94
CA LEU A 120 28.68 12.16 8.38
C LEU A 120 28.62 13.59 8.95
N PRO A 121 27.94 13.79 10.08
CA PRO A 121 27.97 15.07 10.77
C PRO A 121 29.37 15.32 11.34
N CYS A 122 29.89 16.54 11.18
CA CYS A 122 31.16 16.92 11.76
C CYS A 122 31.06 16.97 13.30
N PRO A 123 31.93 16.27 14.05
CA PRO A 123 31.88 16.26 15.52
C PRO A 123 32.26 17.60 16.14
N ARG A 124 32.92 18.50 15.41
CA ARG A 124 33.38 19.80 15.92
C ARG A 124 32.35 20.91 15.75
N CYS A 125 31.75 21.05 14.57
CA CYS A 125 30.83 22.16 14.28
C CYS A 125 29.36 21.75 14.15
N GLY A 126 29.05 20.44 14.04
CA GLY A 126 27.69 19.92 13.91
C GLY A 126 26.95 20.25 12.61
N SER A 127 27.37 21.28 11.87
CA SER A 127 26.65 21.87 10.73
C SER A 127 27.30 21.63 9.37
N GLY A 128 28.57 21.23 9.33
CA GLY A 128 29.28 20.92 8.08
C GLY A 128 29.18 19.43 7.74
N GLY A 129 28.53 19.10 6.62
CA GLY A 129 28.61 17.75 6.05
C GLY A 129 30.08 17.39 5.77
N THR A 130 30.55 16.26 6.31
CA THR A 130 31.91 15.79 6.05
C THR A 130 31.98 15.13 4.68
N ARG A 131 33.15 15.13 4.02
CA ARG A 131 33.36 14.39 2.78
C ARG A 131 34.41 13.32 2.99
N ALA A 132 34.18 12.13 2.43
CA ALA A 132 35.22 11.13 2.29
C ALA A 132 36.22 11.63 1.24
N ASP A 133 37.47 11.88 1.64
CA ASP A 133 38.55 12.30 0.75
C ASP A 133 39.39 11.11 0.26
N GLY A 134 38.94 9.88 0.54
CA GLY A 134 39.67 8.64 0.27
C GLY A 134 40.73 8.29 1.31
N SER A 135 40.98 9.16 2.31
CA SER A 135 41.94 8.86 3.37
C SER A 135 41.40 7.77 4.30
N LEU A 136 42.32 6.90 4.72
CA LEU A 136 42.06 5.81 5.64
C LEU A 136 42.73 6.10 6.97
N ALA A 137 42.00 5.84 8.05
CA ALA A 137 42.58 5.81 9.39
C ALA A 137 43.03 4.40 9.73
N GLN A 138 44.06 4.28 10.58
CA GLN A 138 44.45 2.98 11.11
C GLN A 138 43.28 2.39 11.94
N PRO A 139 42.87 1.13 11.68
CA PRO A 139 41.88 0.45 12.50
C PRO A 139 42.34 0.34 13.95
N LEU A 140 41.47 0.69 14.89
CA LEU A 140 41.69 0.47 16.32
C LEU A 140 41.50 -1.01 16.67
N PRO A 141 42.00 -1.47 17.83
CA PRO A 141 41.72 -2.82 18.31
C PRO A 141 40.22 -3.16 18.35
N GLU A 142 39.37 -2.22 18.74
CA GLU A 142 37.91 -2.38 18.72
C GLU A 142 37.38 -2.52 17.28
N ASP A 143 37.88 -1.73 16.33
CA ASP A 143 37.48 -1.80 14.92
C ASP A 143 37.74 -3.21 14.37
N LEU A 144 38.93 -3.75 14.62
CA LEU A 144 39.34 -5.08 14.19
C LEU A 144 38.53 -6.18 14.87
N ALA A 145 38.26 -6.06 16.17
CA ALA A 145 37.44 -7.01 16.93
C ALA A 145 36.01 -7.15 16.33
N HIS A 146 35.50 -6.08 15.71
CA HIS A 146 34.21 -6.07 15.04
C HIS A 146 34.30 -6.17 13.50
N GLY A 147 35.45 -6.59 12.98
CA GLY A 147 35.66 -6.92 11.57
C GLY A 147 35.79 -5.71 10.63
N ALA A 148 36.04 -4.51 11.16
CA ALA A 148 36.33 -3.32 10.35
C ALA A 148 37.82 -3.26 9.97
N GLN A 149 38.17 -3.93 8.87
CA GLN A 149 39.52 -3.85 8.31
C GLN A 149 39.79 -2.50 7.63
N ARG A 150 38.74 -1.78 7.25
CA ARG A 150 38.81 -0.46 6.61
C ARG A 150 38.10 0.58 7.48
N VAL A 151 38.81 1.66 7.80
CA VAL A 151 38.23 2.83 8.48
C VAL A 151 38.41 4.04 7.58
N GLU A 152 37.32 4.52 7.02
CA GLU A 152 37.31 5.75 6.22
C GLU A 152 37.42 6.95 7.15
N LEU A 153 38.16 7.98 6.74
CA LEU A 153 38.20 9.25 7.44
C LEU A 153 37.45 10.28 6.60
N HIS A 154 36.43 10.91 7.20
CA HIS A 154 35.64 11.94 6.55
C HIS A 154 36.01 13.30 7.15
N ARG A 155 36.34 14.28 6.31
CA ARG A 155 36.79 15.61 6.75
C ARG A 155 35.70 16.65 6.57
N CYS A 156 35.63 17.59 7.50
CA CYS A 156 34.69 18.70 7.42
C CYS A 156 35.10 19.64 6.28
N GLY A 157 34.15 19.94 5.38
CA GLY A 157 34.37 20.90 4.29
C GLY A 157 34.32 22.37 4.72
N GLN A 158 34.02 22.67 5.98
CA GLN A 158 33.94 24.06 6.46
C GLN A 158 35.33 24.66 6.63
N PRO A 159 35.63 25.81 6.00
CA PRO A 159 36.91 26.50 6.16
C PRO A 159 37.22 26.76 7.64
N GLY A 160 38.46 26.46 8.07
CA GLY A 160 38.90 26.66 9.45
C GLY A 160 38.39 25.66 10.49
N CYS A 161 37.44 24.77 10.14
CA CYS A 161 36.94 23.76 11.09
C CYS A 161 37.97 22.64 11.31
N GLY A 162 38.56 22.09 10.24
CA GLY A 162 39.56 21.01 10.33
C GLY A 162 39.08 19.71 11.02
N GLY A 163 37.79 19.60 11.37
CA GLY A 163 37.22 18.43 12.03
C GLY A 163 37.25 17.21 11.12
N ALA A 164 37.48 16.04 11.70
CA ALA A 164 37.43 14.76 10.99
C ALA A 164 36.66 13.72 11.80
N VAL A 165 35.96 12.82 11.13
CA VAL A 165 35.20 11.74 11.73
C VAL A 165 35.60 10.40 11.13
N ARG A 166 35.79 9.41 11.99
CA ARG A 166 36.10 8.04 11.60
C ARG A 166 34.82 7.32 11.20
N PHE A 167 34.89 6.52 10.14
CA PHE A 167 33.82 5.66 9.68
C PHE A 167 34.35 4.23 9.47
N PRO A 168 34.38 3.41 10.55
CA PRO A 168 34.74 2.00 10.46
C PRO A 168 33.69 1.22 9.65
N ARG A 169 34.14 0.41 8.69
CA ARG A 169 33.29 -0.45 7.85
C ARG A 169 33.10 -1.81 8.53
N TYR A 170 32.21 -1.86 9.53
CA TYR A 170 31.99 -3.06 10.35
C TYR A 170 31.34 -4.21 9.57
N ASN A 171 31.89 -5.41 9.73
CA ASN A 171 31.34 -6.67 9.19
C ASN A 171 30.69 -7.56 10.25
N ASN A 172 30.74 -7.18 11.53
CA ASN A 172 30.01 -7.87 12.59
C ASN A 172 28.55 -7.36 12.64
N PRO A 173 27.54 -8.18 12.30
CA PRO A 173 26.16 -7.73 12.28
C PRO A 173 25.65 -7.37 13.68
N GLY A 174 26.18 -7.97 14.76
CA GLY A 174 25.88 -7.57 16.13
C GLY A 174 26.31 -6.14 16.44
N LYS A 175 27.49 -5.71 15.98
CA LYS A 175 27.96 -4.32 16.11
C LYS A 175 27.03 -3.35 15.38
N LEU A 176 26.54 -3.74 14.21
CA LEU A 176 25.61 -2.93 13.41
C LEU A 176 24.24 -2.73 14.07
N LEU A 177 23.86 -3.53 15.07
CA LEU A 177 22.63 -3.33 15.85
C LEU A 177 22.76 -2.28 16.95
N GLU A 178 23.99 -1.93 17.35
CA GLU A 178 24.24 -1.03 18.47
C GLU A 178 23.83 0.41 18.13
N PRO A 179 23.24 1.15 19.08
CA PRO A 179 23.01 2.59 18.91
C PRO A 179 24.30 3.30 18.47
N GLY A 180 24.20 4.18 17.47
CA GLY A 180 25.35 4.86 16.85
C GLY A 180 26.05 4.09 15.74
N CYS A 181 25.85 2.78 15.63
CA CYS A 181 26.39 1.92 14.56
C CYS A 181 25.34 1.47 13.54
N ARG A 182 24.06 1.82 13.73
CA ARG A 182 22.94 1.52 12.80
C ARG A 182 22.97 2.35 11.52
N ARG A 183 24.12 2.34 10.84
CA ARG A 183 24.37 3.16 9.67
C ARG A 183 25.41 2.52 8.77
N GLY A 184 25.30 2.73 7.46
CA GLY A 184 26.31 2.28 6.51
C GLY A 184 25.87 2.37 5.05
N ARG A 185 26.46 1.51 4.21
CA ARG A 185 26.12 1.36 2.79
C ARG A 185 25.58 -0.07 2.55
N CYS A 186 25.37 -0.45 1.30
CA CYS A 186 24.71 -1.73 0.95
C CYS A 186 25.27 -2.96 1.69
N GLY A 187 26.59 -3.03 1.90
CA GLY A 187 27.24 -4.07 2.71
C GLY A 187 26.71 -4.17 4.15
N GLU A 188 26.78 -3.07 4.91
CA GLU A 188 26.29 -3.04 6.29
C GLU A 188 24.77 -3.25 6.36
N TRP A 189 24.03 -2.65 5.42
CA TRP A 189 22.58 -2.79 5.32
C TRP A 189 22.17 -4.25 5.12
N ALA A 190 22.69 -4.91 4.09
CA ALA A 190 22.34 -6.30 3.79
C ALA A 190 22.77 -7.26 4.90
N ASN A 191 23.93 -7.03 5.53
CA ASN A 191 24.45 -7.86 6.62
C ASN A 191 23.56 -7.76 7.89
N ALA A 192 23.25 -6.54 8.34
CA ALA A 192 22.38 -6.33 9.50
C ALA A 192 20.93 -6.76 9.22
N PHE A 193 20.41 -6.50 8.01
CA PHE A 193 19.06 -6.89 7.62
C PHE A 193 18.91 -8.42 7.53
N LEU A 194 19.90 -9.13 6.99
CA LEU A 194 19.91 -10.60 6.99
C LEU A 194 19.79 -11.16 8.42
N LEU A 195 20.53 -10.60 9.38
CA LEU A 195 20.39 -10.98 10.79
C LEU A 195 18.98 -10.72 11.32
N CYS A 196 18.37 -9.58 10.99
CA CYS A 196 16.99 -9.28 11.38
C CYS A 196 15.99 -10.31 10.79
N CYS A 197 16.13 -10.65 9.50
CA CYS A 197 15.30 -11.67 8.85
C CYS A 197 15.41 -13.03 9.55
N ARG A 198 16.63 -13.49 9.82
CA ARG A 198 16.85 -14.77 10.51
C ARG A 198 16.34 -14.76 11.94
N ALA A 199 16.58 -13.68 12.68
CA ALA A 199 16.07 -13.50 14.04
C ALA A 199 14.53 -13.46 14.12
N ALA A 200 13.88 -12.93 13.08
CA ALA A 200 12.42 -12.92 12.92
C ALA A 200 11.84 -14.31 12.55
N GLY A 201 12.69 -15.27 12.21
CA GLY A 201 12.31 -16.64 11.83
C GLY A 201 12.16 -16.85 10.31
N LEU A 202 12.49 -15.86 9.48
CA LEU A 202 12.40 -15.98 8.03
C LEU A 202 13.56 -16.81 7.47
N THR A 203 13.26 -17.68 6.52
CA THR A 203 14.29 -18.41 5.76
C THR A 203 14.92 -17.44 4.77
N ALA A 204 16.10 -16.87 5.08
CA ALA A 204 16.72 -15.80 4.31
C ALA A 204 18.21 -16.04 4.03
N ARG A 205 18.69 -15.67 2.84
CA ARG A 205 20.06 -15.87 2.38
C ARG A 205 20.69 -14.56 1.86
N TYR A 206 22.00 -14.45 1.98
CA TYR A 206 22.78 -13.33 1.48
C TYR A 206 22.97 -13.45 -0.02
N VAL A 207 22.89 -12.34 -0.76
CA VAL A 207 23.13 -12.31 -2.20
C VAL A 207 24.23 -11.30 -2.52
N SER A 208 25.21 -11.71 -3.32
CA SER A 208 26.28 -10.85 -3.80
C SER A 208 26.30 -10.79 -5.32
N ASP A 209 26.28 -9.57 -5.84
CA ASP A 209 26.51 -9.24 -7.23
C ASP A 209 27.97 -8.79 -7.44
N TRP A 210 28.61 -9.34 -8.47
CA TRP A 210 29.97 -8.99 -8.85
C TRP A 210 30.09 -7.56 -9.39
N SER A 211 28.98 -6.88 -9.70
CA SER A 211 28.91 -5.46 -10.07
C SER A 211 28.85 -4.48 -8.88
N ASP A 212 29.34 -4.91 -7.70
CA ASP A 212 29.44 -4.09 -6.48
C ASP A 212 28.06 -3.72 -5.90
N HIS A 213 27.24 -4.74 -5.60
CA HIS A 213 26.03 -4.61 -4.77
C HIS A 213 25.70 -5.91 -4.06
N VAL A 214 24.97 -5.81 -2.96
CA VAL A 214 24.59 -6.95 -2.12
C VAL A 214 23.21 -6.73 -1.52
N TRP A 215 22.46 -7.80 -1.31
CA TRP A 215 21.09 -7.77 -0.78
C TRP A 215 20.72 -9.12 -0.15
N THR A 216 19.44 -9.33 0.15
CA THR A 216 18.92 -10.55 0.77
C THR A 216 17.84 -11.19 -0.10
N GLU A 217 17.72 -12.51 -0.08
CA GLU A 217 16.52 -13.21 -0.54
C GLU A 217 15.87 -13.93 0.63
N TYR A 218 14.54 -14.04 0.64
CA TYR A 218 13.83 -14.91 1.58
C TYR A 218 12.98 -15.93 0.84
N TYR A 219 12.78 -17.11 1.42
CA TYR A 219 11.96 -18.16 0.83
C TYR A 219 10.53 -18.02 1.35
N SER A 220 9.58 -17.74 0.44
CA SER A 220 8.14 -17.77 0.72
C SER A 220 7.64 -19.21 0.58
N HIS A 221 7.14 -19.80 1.66
CA HIS A 221 6.56 -21.14 1.65
C HIS A 221 5.22 -21.16 0.92
N ARG A 222 4.44 -20.08 1.03
CA ARG A 222 3.19 -19.92 0.27
C ARG A 222 3.44 -19.85 -1.23
N GLN A 223 4.45 -19.09 -1.66
CA GLN A 223 4.78 -18.94 -3.07
C GLN A 223 5.71 -20.02 -3.62
N ARG A 224 6.30 -20.85 -2.75
CA ARG A 224 7.27 -21.91 -3.07
C ARG A 224 8.44 -21.42 -3.91
N ARG A 225 8.99 -20.26 -3.57
CA ARG A 225 10.17 -19.70 -4.26
C ARG A 225 10.92 -18.69 -3.39
N TRP A 226 12.13 -18.38 -3.83
CA TRP A 226 12.90 -17.26 -3.30
C TRP A 226 12.34 -15.93 -3.81
N ILE A 227 12.25 -14.97 -2.91
CA ILE A 227 11.76 -13.62 -3.11
C ILE A 227 12.91 -12.65 -2.85
N HIS A 228 13.14 -11.74 -3.78
CA HIS A 228 14.14 -10.68 -3.66
C HIS A 228 13.76 -9.67 -2.57
N LEU A 229 14.71 -9.31 -1.70
CA LEU A 229 14.60 -8.26 -0.70
C LEU A 229 15.83 -7.34 -0.74
N ASP A 230 15.63 -6.08 -1.13
CA ASP A 230 16.66 -5.04 -1.00
C ASP A 230 16.29 -4.07 0.13
N SER A 231 16.99 -4.18 1.26
CA SER A 231 16.78 -3.32 2.43
C SER A 231 17.14 -1.86 2.17
N CYS A 232 18.12 -1.58 1.30
CA CYS A 232 18.51 -0.20 0.99
C CYS A 232 17.39 0.54 0.27
N GLU A 233 16.64 -0.17 -0.57
CA GLU A 233 15.57 0.40 -1.40
C GLU A 233 14.17 0.09 -0.85
N ALA A 234 14.06 -0.67 0.24
CA ALA A 234 12.82 -1.30 0.71
C ALA A 234 12.06 -2.01 -0.43
N ALA A 235 12.80 -2.65 -1.33
CA ALA A 235 12.25 -3.28 -2.51
C ALA A 235 11.94 -4.75 -2.23
N TYR A 236 10.66 -5.10 -2.32
CA TYR A 236 10.16 -6.46 -2.20
C TYR A 236 9.83 -7.03 -3.59
N ASP A 237 10.38 -8.20 -3.92
CA ASP A 237 10.09 -8.97 -5.14
C ASP A 237 10.28 -8.22 -6.48
N LYS A 238 11.26 -7.30 -6.51
CA LYS A 238 11.67 -6.53 -7.69
C LYS A 238 13.07 -6.95 -8.21
N PRO A 239 13.27 -8.19 -8.67
CA PRO A 239 14.61 -8.65 -9.04
C PRO A 239 15.20 -7.94 -10.27
N LEU A 240 14.38 -7.37 -11.17
CA LEU A 240 14.87 -6.59 -12.30
C LEU A 240 15.21 -5.13 -11.94
N LEU A 241 15.10 -4.74 -10.66
CA LEU A 241 15.41 -3.37 -10.18
C LEU A 241 16.79 -2.91 -10.65
N TYR A 242 17.77 -3.79 -10.59
CA TYR A 242 19.16 -3.45 -10.89
C TYR A 242 19.42 -3.34 -12.39
N GLU A 243 18.95 -4.30 -13.19
CA GLU A 243 19.20 -4.30 -14.64
C GLU A 243 18.34 -3.27 -15.36
N ALA A 244 17.03 -3.25 -15.10
CA ALA A 244 16.08 -2.41 -15.80
C ALA A 244 15.95 -1.02 -15.16
N GLY A 245 15.98 -0.93 -13.82
CA GLY A 245 15.90 0.35 -13.11
C GLY A 245 17.23 1.10 -13.12
N TRP A 246 18.33 0.44 -12.76
CA TRP A 246 19.64 1.09 -12.60
C TRP A 246 20.57 0.95 -13.82
N GLY A 247 20.22 0.10 -14.79
CA GLY A 247 21.09 -0.16 -15.94
C GLY A 247 22.34 -0.99 -15.60
N LYS A 248 22.35 -1.73 -14.48
CA LYS A 248 23.54 -2.47 -14.05
C LYS A 248 23.92 -3.60 -15.02
N PRO A 249 25.20 -3.68 -15.45
CA PRO A 249 25.65 -4.75 -16.34
C PRO A 249 26.04 -6.00 -15.54
N HIS A 250 25.05 -6.81 -15.17
CA HIS A 250 25.28 -8.04 -14.40
C HIS A 250 26.24 -9.02 -15.09
N SER A 251 27.00 -9.75 -14.27
CA SER A 251 27.84 -10.89 -14.70
C SER A 251 27.58 -12.11 -13.83
N TYR A 252 27.88 -12.03 -12.53
CA TYR A 252 27.67 -13.09 -11.56
C TYR A 252 26.90 -12.55 -10.36
N VAL A 253 25.79 -13.21 -10.02
CA VAL A 253 25.03 -13.00 -8.81
C VAL A 253 24.87 -14.33 -8.11
N VAL A 254 25.44 -14.44 -6.91
CA VAL A 254 25.46 -15.70 -6.14
C VAL A 254 24.78 -15.47 -4.81
N ALA A 255 23.92 -16.41 -4.43
CA ALA A 255 23.28 -16.44 -3.13
C ALA A 255 23.90 -17.51 -2.22
N ALA A 256 24.04 -17.23 -0.93
CA ALA A 256 24.57 -18.15 0.08
C ALA A 256 23.87 -17.99 1.43
N GLY A 257 23.73 -19.09 2.17
CA GLY A 257 23.20 -19.09 3.53
C GLY A 257 23.27 -20.47 4.19
N ALA A 258 22.54 -20.63 5.29
CA ALA A 258 22.53 -21.88 6.07
C ALA A 258 22.19 -23.13 5.25
N TRP A 259 21.44 -22.96 4.15
CA TRP A 259 20.96 -24.06 3.31
C TRP A 259 21.83 -24.36 2.08
N GLY A 260 22.92 -23.63 1.86
CA GLY A 260 23.82 -23.83 0.73
C GLY A 260 24.06 -22.57 -0.08
N ALA A 261 24.48 -22.75 -1.32
CA ALA A 261 24.79 -21.67 -2.24
C ALA A 261 24.25 -21.97 -3.65
N ALA A 262 23.83 -20.93 -4.36
CA ALA A 262 23.24 -21.03 -5.69
C ALA A 262 23.65 -19.86 -6.59
N ASP A 263 23.85 -20.13 -7.88
CA ASP A 263 23.98 -19.09 -8.90
C ASP A 263 22.58 -18.61 -9.28
N VAL A 264 22.22 -17.43 -8.79
CA VAL A 264 20.89 -16.82 -8.95
C VAL A 264 20.88 -15.75 -10.04
N THR A 265 21.96 -15.61 -10.80
CA THR A 265 22.13 -14.55 -11.82
C THR A 265 20.93 -14.42 -12.76
N ALA A 266 20.35 -15.55 -13.20
CA ALA A 266 19.23 -15.55 -14.13
C ALA A 266 17.97 -14.84 -13.59
N ARG A 267 17.79 -14.78 -12.26
CA ARG A 267 16.67 -14.08 -11.61
C ARG A 267 16.73 -12.58 -11.81
N TYR A 268 17.93 -12.03 -11.92
CA TYR A 268 18.20 -10.60 -11.91
C TYR A 268 18.42 -10.01 -13.31
N THR A 269 18.13 -10.77 -14.36
CA THR A 269 18.33 -10.34 -15.76
C THR A 269 17.26 -10.86 -16.69
N ALA A 270 16.70 -9.97 -17.52
CA ALA A 270 15.90 -10.34 -18.68
C ALA A 270 16.76 -10.56 -19.94
N LYS A 271 18.06 -10.27 -19.85
CA LYS A 271 18.99 -10.23 -20.99
C LYS A 271 20.06 -11.32 -20.92
N TRP A 272 19.74 -12.46 -20.29
CA TRP A 272 20.65 -13.59 -20.08
C TRP A 272 21.44 -13.98 -21.34
N ARG A 273 20.73 -14.32 -22.42
CA ARG A 273 21.34 -14.80 -23.68
C ARG A 273 22.07 -13.72 -24.45
N ARG A 274 21.57 -12.48 -24.41
CA ARG A 274 22.06 -11.36 -25.22
C ARG A 274 23.30 -10.72 -24.62
N GLU A 275 23.34 -10.57 -23.29
CA GLU A 275 24.36 -9.75 -22.62
C GLU A 275 25.10 -10.53 -21.53
N VAL A 276 24.40 -11.05 -20.53
CA VAL A 276 25.02 -11.58 -19.31
C VAL A 276 25.93 -12.77 -19.58
N ARG A 277 25.50 -13.71 -20.45
CA ARG A 277 26.32 -14.88 -20.82
C ARG A 277 27.70 -14.48 -21.36
N ALA A 278 27.80 -13.41 -22.15
CA ALA A 278 29.06 -12.96 -22.73
C ALA A 278 29.99 -12.29 -21.69
N ARG A 279 29.42 -11.71 -20.62
CA ARG A 279 30.18 -11.06 -19.53
C ARG A 279 30.77 -12.05 -18.52
N ARG A 280 30.35 -13.31 -18.55
CA ARG A 280 30.75 -14.34 -17.58
C ARG A 280 32.05 -15.03 -17.99
N THR A 281 33.15 -14.28 -17.84
CA THR A 281 34.50 -14.71 -18.27
C THR A 281 35.47 -15.03 -17.13
N LEU A 282 35.16 -14.61 -15.89
CA LEU A 282 36.03 -14.80 -14.72
C LEU A 282 36.35 -16.26 -14.37
N VAL A 283 35.39 -17.18 -14.48
CA VAL A 283 35.58 -18.61 -14.16
C VAL A 283 34.74 -19.49 -15.10
N PRO A 284 35.15 -20.74 -15.37
CA PRO A 284 34.33 -21.67 -16.15
C PRO A 284 32.99 -21.99 -15.46
N GLU A 285 31.88 -22.00 -16.20
CA GLU A 285 30.53 -22.31 -15.65
C GLU A 285 30.49 -23.66 -14.91
N ARG A 286 31.15 -24.68 -15.46
CA ARG A 286 31.26 -26.02 -14.84
C ARG A 286 31.99 -25.99 -13.50
N TRP A 287 32.99 -25.11 -13.36
CA TRP A 287 33.75 -24.96 -12.13
C TRP A 287 32.89 -24.27 -11.08
N LEU A 288 32.18 -23.20 -11.46
CA LEU A 288 31.27 -22.49 -10.56
C LEU A 288 30.16 -23.42 -10.05
N ALA A 289 29.51 -24.16 -10.94
CA ALA A 289 28.47 -25.12 -10.57
C ALA A 289 28.98 -26.18 -9.56
N ARG A 290 30.18 -26.71 -9.79
CA ARG A 290 30.83 -27.66 -8.86
C ARG A 290 31.10 -27.02 -7.51
N GLN A 291 31.73 -25.84 -7.46
CA GLN A 291 32.04 -25.16 -6.20
C GLN A 291 30.78 -24.87 -5.37
N LEU A 292 29.72 -24.38 -6.00
CA LEU A 292 28.44 -24.13 -5.31
C LEU A 292 27.75 -25.42 -4.85
N GLY A 293 27.87 -26.49 -5.65
CA GLY A 293 27.43 -27.83 -5.28
C GLY A 293 28.16 -28.37 -4.05
N ASP A 294 29.50 -28.27 -4.01
CA ASP A 294 30.34 -28.71 -2.90
C ASP A 294 30.03 -27.91 -1.62
N MET A 295 29.88 -26.59 -1.74
CA MET A 295 29.45 -25.73 -0.62
C MET A 295 28.08 -26.17 -0.08
N THR A 296 27.13 -26.45 -0.96
CA THR A 296 25.79 -26.90 -0.58
C THR A 296 25.80 -28.28 0.07
N ALA A 297 26.55 -29.23 -0.50
CA ALA A 297 26.72 -30.57 0.05
C ALA A 297 27.37 -30.51 1.45
N GLY A 298 28.42 -29.71 1.62
CA GLY A 298 29.08 -29.50 2.91
C GLY A 298 28.13 -28.97 3.99
N ARG A 299 27.26 -28.00 3.65
CA ARG A 299 26.24 -27.47 4.59
C ARG A 299 25.21 -28.51 5.00
N ARG A 300 24.93 -29.48 4.13
CA ARG A 300 23.82 -30.45 4.29
C ARG A 300 24.30 -31.85 4.68
N ALA A 301 25.61 -32.09 4.80
CA ALA A 301 26.19 -33.39 5.08
C ALA A 301 25.61 -34.04 6.35
N GLY A 302 25.42 -33.26 7.41
CA GLY A 302 24.86 -33.72 8.70
C GLY A 302 23.34 -33.59 8.84
N TRP A 303 22.59 -33.25 7.79
CA TRP A 303 21.14 -33.06 7.92
C TRP A 303 20.37 -34.39 7.92
N PRO A 304 19.26 -34.50 8.68
CA PRO A 304 18.35 -35.63 8.59
C PRO A 304 17.77 -35.81 7.18
N GLY A 305 17.51 -37.07 6.79
CA GLY A 305 16.94 -37.44 5.49
C GLY A 305 15.71 -36.61 5.06
N PRO A 306 14.66 -36.51 5.89
CA PRO A 306 13.45 -35.74 5.54
C PRO A 306 13.74 -34.26 5.26
N LYS A 307 14.60 -33.62 6.07
CA LYS A 307 15.02 -32.23 5.85
C LYS A 307 15.76 -32.09 4.51
N ARG A 308 16.66 -33.01 4.19
CA ARG A 308 17.37 -33.00 2.89
C ARG A 308 16.41 -33.13 1.71
N LEU A 309 15.43 -34.04 1.78
CA LEU A 309 14.44 -34.23 0.72
C LEU A 309 13.60 -32.99 0.46
N VAL A 310 13.12 -32.32 1.51
CA VAL A 310 12.37 -31.06 1.36
C VAL A 310 13.22 -30.02 0.62
N TRP A 311 14.48 -29.86 1.00
CA TRP A 311 15.37 -28.88 0.37
C TRP A 311 15.81 -29.26 -1.05
N LEU A 312 15.93 -30.54 -1.36
CA LEU A 312 16.15 -31.01 -2.73
C LEU A 312 14.96 -30.63 -3.64
N GLY A 313 13.73 -30.78 -3.16
CA GLY A 313 12.54 -30.34 -3.89
C GLY A 313 12.55 -28.83 -4.16
N ARG A 314 12.90 -28.02 -3.16
CA ARG A 314 13.01 -26.55 -3.30
C ARG A 314 14.11 -26.14 -4.28
N ASP A 315 15.26 -26.81 -4.24
CA ASP A 315 16.34 -26.56 -5.19
C ASP A 315 15.90 -26.90 -6.62
N ALA A 316 15.12 -27.97 -6.81
CA ALA A 316 14.58 -28.33 -8.12
C ALA A 316 13.61 -27.26 -8.65
N GLU A 317 12.72 -26.74 -7.80
CA GLU A 317 11.82 -25.63 -8.14
C GLU A 317 12.60 -24.38 -8.58
N GLU A 318 13.62 -24.00 -7.81
CA GLU A 318 14.49 -22.86 -8.14
C GLU A 318 15.26 -23.09 -9.45
N ARG A 319 15.77 -24.30 -9.70
CA ARG A 319 16.46 -24.62 -10.96
C ARG A 319 15.53 -24.48 -12.16
N VAL A 320 14.28 -24.92 -12.04
CA VAL A 320 13.27 -24.76 -13.09
C VAL A 320 12.97 -23.27 -13.32
N GLU A 321 12.77 -22.48 -12.26
CA GLU A 321 12.58 -21.02 -12.34
C GLU A 321 13.72 -20.35 -13.11
N LEU A 322 14.96 -20.59 -12.67
CA LEU A 322 16.16 -19.99 -13.25
C LEU A 322 16.39 -20.46 -14.70
N LEU A 323 16.12 -21.72 -15.01
CA LEU A 323 16.23 -22.24 -16.37
C LEU A 323 15.23 -21.54 -17.30
N ARG A 324 13.97 -21.38 -16.90
CA ARG A 324 12.97 -20.64 -17.69
C ARG A 324 13.44 -19.22 -17.99
N GLN A 325 13.99 -18.51 -17.01
CA GLN A 325 14.54 -17.15 -17.20
C GLN A 325 15.72 -17.15 -18.18
N ARG A 326 16.65 -18.11 -18.07
CA ARG A 326 17.76 -18.27 -19.03
C ARG A 326 17.25 -18.52 -20.46
N LEU A 327 16.14 -19.25 -20.59
CA LEU A 327 15.51 -19.54 -21.88
C LEU A 327 14.66 -18.38 -22.41
N GLY A 328 14.38 -17.36 -21.61
CA GLY A 328 13.47 -16.26 -21.98
C GLY A 328 11.99 -16.67 -21.98
N LEU A 329 11.65 -17.73 -21.25
CA LEU A 329 10.27 -18.20 -21.12
C LEU A 329 9.51 -17.40 -20.07
N PRO A 330 8.19 -17.23 -20.21
CA PRO A 330 7.37 -16.56 -19.20
C PRO A 330 7.51 -17.23 -17.83
N ALA A 331 7.47 -16.45 -16.76
CA ALA A 331 7.39 -16.99 -15.41
C ALA A 331 6.14 -17.87 -15.27
N SER A 332 6.24 -18.94 -14.48
CA SER A 332 5.13 -19.86 -14.21
C SER A 332 3.97 -19.19 -13.46
N ARG A 333 4.26 -18.06 -12.81
CA ARG A 333 3.29 -17.16 -12.17
C ARG A 333 3.54 -15.72 -12.65
N PRO A 334 2.49 -14.93 -12.93
CA PRO A 334 2.66 -13.53 -13.28
C PRO A 334 3.31 -12.77 -12.12
N GLN A 335 4.51 -12.22 -12.34
CA GLN A 335 5.13 -11.28 -11.40
C GLN A 335 4.51 -9.90 -11.63
N GLN A 336 3.58 -9.49 -10.77
CA GLN A 336 2.94 -8.16 -10.84
C GLN A 336 3.96 -7.02 -10.92
N ALA A 337 5.14 -7.18 -10.32
CA ALA A 337 6.21 -6.18 -10.30
C ALA A 337 6.92 -5.95 -11.64
N GLN A 338 6.80 -6.84 -12.64
CA GLN A 338 7.46 -6.69 -13.95
C GLN A 338 6.71 -5.76 -14.90
N GLN A 339 5.47 -5.37 -14.60
CA GLN A 339 4.64 -4.52 -15.46
C GLN A 339 4.76 -3.02 -15.15
N GLN A 340 5.46 -2.65 -14.08
CA GLN A 340 5.63 -1.25 -13.66
C GLN A 340 7.02 -0.72 -14.06
N ALA A 341 7.11 0.57 -14.37
CA ALA A 341 8.39 1.24 -14.59
C ALA A 341 9.21 1.19 -13.29
N LEU A 342 10.33 0.46 -13.31
CA LEU A 342 11.20 0.32 -12.15
C LEU A 342 12.04 1.60 -11.96
N PRO A 343 12.15 2.12 -10.72
CA PRO A 343 12.85 3.37 -10.47
C PRO A 343 14.37 3.21 -10.62
N GLY A 344 15.04 4.33 -10.91
CA GLY A 344 16.48 4.46 -10.68
C GLY A 344 16.83 4.33 -9.19
N ARG A 345 18.11 4.27 -8.88
CA ARG A 345 18.61 4.11 -7.51
C ARG A 345 18.19 5.29 -6.64
N GLN A 346 17.69 4.99 -5.43
CA GLN A 346 17.25 6.03 -4.49
C GLN A 346 18.31 6.37 -3.44
N THR A 347 19.24 5.45 -3.17
CA THR A 347 20.32 5.66 -2.19
C THR A 347 21.62 6.18 -2.82
N GLY A 348 22.46 6.85 -2.01
CA GLY A 348 23.71 7.49 -2.44
C GLY A 348 23.53 8.89 -3.03
N SER A 349 24.64 9.66 -3.06
CA SER A 349 24.63 11.02 -3.60
C SER A 349 24.13 11.05 -5.06
N LEU A 350 23.48 12.15 -5.45
CA LEU A 350 23.00 12.31 -6.84
C LEU A 350 24.16 12.24 -7.83
N GLU A 351 25.27 12.89 -7.51
CA GLU A 351 26.49 12.88 -8.33
C GLU A 351 27.00 11.44 -8.54
N TRP A 352 27.11 10.65 -7.47
CA TRP A 352 27.56 9.25 -7.55
C TRP A 352 26.62 8.38 -8.41
N ARG A 353 25.29 8.60 -8.29
CA ARG A 353 24.30 7.89 -9.11
C ARG A 353 24.39 8.29 -10.59
N GLN A 354 24.58 9.57 -10.88
CA GLN A 354 24.74 10.08 -12.25
C GLN A 354 26.01 9.53 -12.91
N GLN A 355 27.14 9.54 -12.20
CA GLN A 355 28.41 8.97 -12.69
C GLN A 355 28.29 7.49 -13.07
N ARG A 356 27.43 6.75 -12.38
CA ARG A 356 27.18 5.32 -12.64
C ARG A 356 26.02 5.05 -13.61
N GLY A 357 25.32 6.09 -14.07
CA GLY A 357 24.13 5.94 -14.91
C GLY A 357 22.93 5.32 -14.20
N GLU A 358 22.93 5.28 -12.86
CA GLU A 358 21.93 4.57 -12.05
C GLU A 358 20.71 5.45 -11.72
N THR A 359 20.53 6.60 -12.38
CA THR A 359 19.41 7.53 -12.16
C THR A 359 18.12 7.12 -12.87
N GLY A 360 18.16 6.10 -13.73
CA GLY A 360 17.04 5.69 -14.58
C GLY A 360 16.93 6.50 -15.88
N ALA A 361 16.16 5.99 -16.85
CA ALA A 361 16.12 6.49 -18.24
C ALA A 361 15.36 7.82 -18.47
N SER A 362 14.96 8.56 -17.42
CA SER A 362 14.12 9.77 -17.55
C SER A 362 14.75 11.05 -16.97
N ALA A 363 16.08 11.13 -16.92
CA ALA A 363 16.78 12.32 -16.41
C ALA A 363 17.30 13.27 -17.52
N SER A 364 16.71 13.24 -18.73
CA SER A 364 17.00 14.22 -19.79
C SER A 364 15.74 14.95 -20.22
N THR A 365 15.58 16.18 -19.72
CA THR A 365 14.70 17.28 -20.19
C THR A 365 13.18 17.06 -20.26
N SER A 366 12.46 18.01 -19.66
CA SER A 366 11.01 18.06 -19.39
C SER A 366 10.57 17.25 -18.17
N ALA A 367 9.76 17.88 -17.32
CA ALA A 367 9.21 17.30 -16.10
C ALA A 367 8.38 16.06 -16.45
N ALA A 368 9.01 14.89 -16.40
CA ALA A 368 8.32 13.62 -16.50
C ALA A 368 7.36 13.49 -15.31
N PRO A 369 6.13 12.98 -15.51
CA PRO A 369 5.21 12.71 -14.41
C PRO A 369 5.88 11.75 -13.42
N ALA A 370 5.69 12.01 -12.13
CA ALA A 370 6.23 11.17 -11.06
C ALA A 370 5.88 9.69 -11.33
N PRO A 371 6.79 8.73 -11.02
CA PRO A 371 6.50 7.32 -11.19
C PRO A 371 5.21 6.96 -10.44
N ALA A 372 4.34 6.19 -11.08
CA ALA A 372 3.09 5.72 -10.47
C ALA A 372 3.41 5.05 -9.12
N ARG A 373 2.94 5.65 -8.03
CA ARG A 373 3.11 5.10 -6.68
C ARG A 373 2.32 3.79 -6.57
N GLU A 374 2.92 2.80 -5.92
CA GLU A 374 2.22 1.55 -5.63
C GLU A 374 1.01 1.84 -4.72
N PRO A 375 -0.17 1.31 -5.07
CA PRO A 375 -1.34 1.41 -4.19
C PRO A 375 -1.07 0.86 -2.80
N THR A 376 -1.75 1.42 -1.81
CA THR A 376 -1.63 0.93 -0.43
C THR A 376 -2.20 -0.48 -0.31
N SER A 377 -1.60 -1.33 0.51
CA SER A 377 -2.21 -2.63 0.88
C SER A 377 -3.55 -2.41 1.58
N TYR A 378 -4.48 -3.37 1.44
CA TYR A 378 -5.73 -3.34 2.21
C TYR A 378 -5.48 -3.34 3.72
N ARG A 379 -6.22 -2.50 4.42
CA ARG A 379 -6.31 -2.43 5.89
C ARG A 379 -7.78 -2.45 6.29
N LEU A 380 -8.08 -2.84 7.53
CA LEU A 380 -9.43 -2.66 8.05
C LEU A 380 -9.77 -1.18 8.03
N ALA A 381 -10.96 -0.84 7.53
CA ALA A 381 -11.47 0.51 7.63
C ALA A 381 -11.67 0.85 9.12
N ALA A 382 -11.34 2.07 9.53
CA ALA A 382 -11.50 2.51 10.92
C ALA A 382 -12.97 2.86 11.27
N ASP A 383 -13.93 2.22 10.61
CA ASP A 383 -15.36 2.50 10.66
C ASP A 383 -16.04 1.89 11.90
N VAL A 384 -15.68 2.39 13.07
CA VAL A 384 -16.33 2.02 14.34
C VAL A 384 -17.77 2.60 14.38
N PRO A 385 -18.78 1.83 14.83
CA PRO A 385 -20.12 2.38 15.08
C PRO A 385 -20.06 3.52 16.10
N GLY A 386 -20.61 4.70 15.75
CA GLY A 386 -20.64 5.88 16.63
C GLY A 386 -19.96 7.17 16.12
N SER A 387 -19.73 7.31 14.81
CA SER A 387 -19.18 8.54 14.21
C SER A 387 -20.02 9.77 14.53
N GLN A 388 -19.38 10.85 15.02
CA GLN A 388 -19.99 12.13 15.42
C GLN A 388 -20.41 13.01 14.22
N LEU A 389 -21.02 12.41 13.20
CA LEU A 389 -21.52 13.16 12.04
C LEU A 389 -22.99 13.52 12.22
N PRO A 390 -23.43 14.73 11.83
CA PRO A 390 -24.81 15.17 12.01
C PRO A 390 -25.82 14.16 11.42
N PRO A 391 -26.97 13.93 12.07
CA PRO A 391 -27.89 12.82 11.83
C PRO A 391 -28.63 12.81 10.47
N VAL A 392 -28.22 13.58 9.47
CA VAL A 392 -28.85 13.53 8.14
C VAL A 392 -28.60 12.17 7.45
N PHE A 393 -27.52 11.43 7.79
CA PHE A 393 -27.15 10.18 7.12
C PHE A 393 -26.85 8.96 8.00
N GLY A 394 -26.74 9.11 9.32
CA GLY A 394 -26.42 7.99 10.23
C GLY A 394 -27.46 6.86 10.27
N LEU A 395 -28.66 7.11 9.74
CA LEU A 395 -29.84 6.23 9.84
C LEU A 395 -30.06 5.35 8.60
N ALA A 396 -29.25 5.52 7.56
CA ALA A 396 -29.31 4.77 6.30
C ALA A 396 -28.56 3.42 6.32
N GLY A 397 -27.95 3.05 7.45
CA GLY A 397 -27.01 1.92 7.54
C GLY A 397 -25.65 2.28 6.94
N ARG A 398 -24.85 3.09 7.67
CA ARG A 398 -23.46 3.36 7.29
C ARG A 398 -22.71 2.03 7.17
N LEU A 399 -22.00 1.85 6.07
CA LEU A 399 -21.12 0.69 5.92
C LEU A 399 -20.01 0.76 6.97
N ALA A 400 -19.83 -0.36 7.66
CA ALA A 400 -18.85 -0.54 8.71
C ALA A 400 -18.19 -1.91 8.52
N GLY A 401 -17.02 -2.16 9.09
CA GLY A 401 -16.32 -3.45 9.11
C GLY A 401 -15.85 -3.93 7.74
N GLY A 402 -15.55 -2.99 6.84
CA GLY A 402 -14.93 -3.27 5.54
C GLY A 402 -13.41 -3.13 5.57
N ALA A 403 -12.79 -3.25 4.40
CA ALA A 403 -11.37 -2.96 4.20
C ALA A 403 -11.18 -1.80 3.23
N CYS A 404 -10.18 -0.97 3.46
CA CYS A 404 -9.86 0.15 2.59
C CYS A 404 -8.44 0.08 2.02
N ALA A 405 -8.28 0.63 0.81
CA ALA A 405 -7.01 0.86 0.13
C ALA A 405 -7.11 2.15 -0.69
N ALA A 406 -5.99 2.76 -1.05
CA ALA A 406 -5.96 3.97 -1.88
C ALA A 406 -4.81 3.93 -2.89
N ALA A 407 -4.87 4.82 -3.87
CA ALA A 407 -3.81 5.05 -4.85
C ALA A 407 -2.48 5.47 -4.20
N GLY A 408 -2.56 6.15 -3.04
CA GLY A 408 -1.43 6.60 -2.25
C GLY A 408 -1.89 7.14 -0.91
N HIS A 409 -0.94 7.51 -0.05
CA HIS A 409 -1.19 8.25 1.18
C HIS A 409 0.06 9.05 1.60
N ASN A 410 -0.05 9.88 2.63
CA ASN A 410 1.09 10.63 3.18
C ASN A 410 1.54 10.09 4.55
N GLY A 411 2.68 9.39 4.53
CA GLY A 411 3.35 8.88 5.72
C GLY A 411 2.46 7.92 6.51
N ALA A 412 2.60 7.94 7.84
CA ALA A 412 1.86 7.07 8.76
C ALA A 412 0.61 7.74 9.38
N VAL A 413 0.40 9.03 9.12
CA VAL A 413 -0.63 9.83 9.82
C VAL A 413 -1.82 10.12 8.90
N GLU A 414 -1.55 10.52 7.65
CA GLU A 414 -2.58 10.92 6.69
C GLU A 414 -2.91 9.77 5.73
N VAL A 415 -3.35 8.67 6.34
CA VAL A 415 -3.56 7.36 5.72
C VAL A 415 -5.04 7.12 5.37
N VAL A 416 -5.32 6.16 4.48
CA VAL A 416 -6.66 5.91 3.93
C VAL A 416 -7.70 5.59 5.01
N GLU A 417 -7.28 4.95 6.10
CA GLU A 417 -8.12 4.59 7.24
C GLU A 417 -8.80 5.81 7.86
N LYS A 418 -8.18 7.00 7.77
CA LYS A 418 -8.73 8.26 8.29
C LYS A 418 -10.04 8.64 7.63
N LEU A 419 -10.25 8.28 6.36
CA LEU A 419 -11.52 8.52 5.67
C LEU A 419 -12.71 7.81 6.33
N PHE A 420 -12.44 6.73 7.05
CA PHE A 420 -13.46 5.86 7.62
C PHE A 420 -13.56 5.99 9.14
N ASP A 421 -12.70 6.78 9.80
CA ASP A 421 -12.65 6.91 11.27
C ASP A 421 -13.77 7.79 11.88
N GLY A 422 -14.57 8.43 11.02
CA GLY A 422 -15.71 9.24 11.42
C GLY A 422 -15.34 10.58 12.06
N ARG A 423 -14.11 11.08 11.88
CA ARG A 423 -13.63 12.35 12.45
C ARG A 423 -13.27 13.34 11.34
N ALA A 424 -13.92 14.50 11.33
CA ALA A 424 -13.55 15.57 10.40
C ALA A 424 -12.16 16.18 10.68
N SER A 425 -11.60 15.95 11.88
CA SER A 425 -10.30 16.50 12.29
C SER A 425 -9.09 15.70 11.78
N THR A 426 -9.30 14.49 11.27
CA THR A 426 -8.28 13.67 10.61
C THR A 426 -8.46 13.74 9.09
N LYS A 427 -7.46 13.30 8.33
CA LYS A 427 -7.54 13.28 6.88
C LYS A 427 -6.69 12.21 6.24
N TRP A 428 -7.09 11.81 5.04
CA TRP A 428 -6.24 11.17 4.05
C TRP A 428 -5.72 12.22 3.07
N LEU A 429 -4.45 12.09 2.69
CA LEU A 429 -3.81 12.98 1.73
C LEU A 429 -2.97 12.16 0.74
N ASP A 430 -3.15 12.42 -0.54
CA ASP A 430 -2.40 11.79 -1.62
C ASP A 430 -1.78 12.82 -2.57
N PHE A 431 -0.45 12.88 -2.60
CA PHE A 431 0.31 13.72 -3.52
C PHE A 431 0.26 13.25 -4.99
N GLY A 432 -0.25 12.05 -5.27
CA GLY A 432 -0.35 11.52 -6.64
C GLY A 432 -1.50 12.10 -7.47
N GLY A 433 -2.55 12.64 -6.82
CA GLY A 433 -3.81 12.97 -7.50
C GLY A 433 -4.15 14.45 -7.70
N GLY A 434 -3.31 15.38 -7.23
CA GLY A 434 -3.70 16.79 -7.11
C GLY A 434 -3.62 17.63 -8.38
N GLY A 435 -2.57 17.44 -9.18
CA GLY A 435 -2.18 18.35 -10.25
C GLY A 435 -3.03 18.29 -11.52
N VAL A 436 -2.65 19.08 -12.54
CA VAL A 436 -3.27 19.04 -13.88
C VAL A 436 -3.16 17.64 -14.47
N GLY A 437 -4.31 17.01 -14.77
CA GLY A 437 -4.37 15.62 -15.25
C GLY A 437 -4.08 14.57 -14.17
N GLY A 438 -3.96 14.97 -12.90
CA GLY A 438 -3.83 14.09 -11.76
C GLY A 438 -5.12 13.32 -11.51
N SER A 439 -4.98 12.08 -11.02
CA SER A 439 -6.10 11.24 -10.61
C SER A 439 -5.70 10.43 -9.39
N SER A 440 -6.65 10.19 -8.50
CA SER A 440 -6.48 9.33 -7.32
C SER A 440 -7.72 8.47 -7.12
N TRP A 441 -7.62 7.48 -6.25
CA TRP A 441 -8.76 6.64 -5.91
C TRP A 441 -8.66 6.13 -4.49
N VAL A 442 -9.83 5.89 -3.90
CA VAL A 442 -10.01 5.20 -2.63
C VAL A 442 -10.96 4.04 -2.86
N GLU A 443 -10.58 2.86 -2.41
CA GLU A 443 -11.37 1.65 -2.50
C GLU A 443 -11.84 1.20 -1.12
N TYR A 444 -13.10 0.77 -1.04
CA TYR A 444 -13.71 0.11 0.08
C TYR A 444 -14.23 -1.26 -0.35
N ARG A 445 -13.78 -2.33 0.32
CA ARG A 445 -14.10 -3.71 -0.01
C ARG A 445 -14.85 -4.37 1.13
N ILE A 446 -15.92 -5.08 0.77
CA ILE A 446 -16.77 -5.80 1.70
C ILE A 446 -16.23 -7.24 1.83
N PRO A 447 -15.82 -7.67 3.04
CA PRO A 447 -15.37 -9.04 3.32
C PRO A 447 -16.39 -10.11 2.89
N LEU A 448 -15.90 -11.29 2.48
CA LEU A 448 -16.68 -12.44 2.02
C LEU A 448 -17.61 -13.02 3.08
N ASP A 449 -17.22 -12.92 4.35
CA ASP A 449 -18.02 -13.29 5.52
C ASP A 449 -19.22 -12.35 5.77
N ARG A 450 -19.45 -11.37 4.87
CA ARG A 450 -20.56 -10.43 4.91
C ARG A 450 -21.36 -10.44 3.61
N PRO A 451 -22.64 -10.03 3.61
CA PRO A 451 -23.40 -9.89 2.38
C PRO A 451 -22.88 -8.71 1.53
N ALA A 452 -22.99 -8.83 0.20
CA ALA A 452 -22.82 -7.69 -0.70
C ALA A 452 -23.90 -6.64 -0.47
N VAL A 453 -23.58 -5.39 -0.78
CA VAL A 453 -24.39 -4.22 -0.38
C VAL A 453 -24.89 -3.47 -1.59
N VAL A 454 -26.17 -3.10 -1.57
CA VAL A 454 -26.74 -2.10 -2.49
C VAL A 454 -26.44 -0.70 -1.94
N VAL A 455 -25.58 0.05 -2.64
CA VAL A 455 -25.23 1.41 -2.24
C VAL A 455 -26.39 2.37 -2.54
N THR A 456 -26.77 3.14 -1.53
CA THR A 456 -27.88 4.11 -1.58
C THR A 456 -27.40 5.55 -1.64
N GLY A 457 -26.20 5.82 -1.13
CA GLY A 457 -25.62 7.15 -1.08
C GLY A 457 -24.25 7.16 -0.43
N TYR A 458 -23.62 8.32 -0.43
CA TYR A 458 -22.33 8.55 0.21
C TYR A 458 -22.18 10.01 0.66
N GLU A 459 -21.29 10.24 1.59
CA GLU A 459 -20.88 11.58 2.04
C GLU A 459 -19.38 11.77 1.92
N LEU A 460 -19.00 12.98 1.54
CA LEU A 460 -17.62 13.45 1.52
C LEU A 460 -17.48 14.64 2.49
N VAL A 461 -16.42 14.63 3.28
CA VAL A 461 -16.06 15.77 4.16
C VAL A 461 -14.70 16.31 3.71
N PRO A 462 -14.61 17.59 3.34
CA PRO A 462 -13.35 18.20 2.93
C PRO A 462 -12.44 18.43 4.14
N ALA A 463 -11.13 18.34 3.92
CA ALA A 463 -10.13 18.45 4.97
C ALA A 463 -9.82 19.91 5.37
N ASN A 464 -8.91 20.10 6.32
CA ASN A 464 -8.64 21.36 7.01
C ASN A 464 -7.83 22.42 6.22
N ASP A 465 -6.88 22.01 5.37
CA ASP A 465 -5.81 22.93 4.91
C ASP A 465 -6.18 23.75 3.65
N CYS A 466 -6.24 23.10 2.49
CA CYS A 466 -6.22 23.76 1.17
C CYS A 466 -7.44 23.38 0.32
N PRO A 467 -8.41 24.29 0.07
CA PRO A 467 -9.61 23.99 -0.73
C PRO A 467 -9.31 23.61 -2.18
N GLU A 468 -8.20 24.08 -2.76
CA GLU A 468 -7.78 23.74 -4.12
C GLU A 468 -7.58 22.23 -4.32
N ARG A 469 -7.25 21.50 -3.24
CA ARG A 469 -6.94 20.06 -3.21
C ARG A 469 -8.17 19.17 -3.03
N ASP A 470 -9.34 19.76 -2.81
CA ASP A 470 -10.56 18.98 -2.60
C ASP A 470 -10.99 18.32 -3.91
N PRO A 471 -11.60 17.13 -3.86
CA PRO A 471 -12.23 16.54 -5.05
C PRO A 471 -13.31 17.46 -5.62
N ALA A 472 -13.30 17.67 -6.93
CA ALA A 472 -14.33 18.42 -7.65
C ALA A 472 -14.98 17.63 -8.78
N ALA A 473 -14.31 16.59 -9.27
CA ALA A 473 -14.87 15.61 -10.18
C ALA A 473 -14.48 14.20 -9.73
N TRP A 474 -15.46 13.30 -9.68
CA TRP A 474 -15.24 11.92 -9.30
C TRP A 474 -16.36 11.01 -9.81
N ARG A 475 -16.05 9.72 -9.84
CA ARG A 475 -16.98 8.62 -10.07
C ARG A 475 -16.99 7.72 -8.85
N LEU A 476 -18.20 7.39 -8.37
CA LEU A 476 -18.37 6.27 -7.46
C LEU A 476 -18.61 5.04 -8.33
N GLU A 477 -17.75 4.04 -8.19
CA GLU A 477 -17.79 2.81 -8.97
C GLU A 477 -17.97 1.60 -8.04
N GLY A 478 -18.49 0.50 -8.57
CA GLY A 478 -18.64 -0.74 -7.84
C GLY A 478 -18.43 -1.98 -8.70
N VAL A 479 -17.86 -3.02 -8.09
CA VAL A 479 -17.81 -4.38 -8.67
C VAL A 479 -18.95 -5.16 -8.06
N VAL A 480 -19.85 -5.62 -8.91
CA VAL A 480 -21.09 -6.28 -8.51
C VAL A 480 -20.82 -7.72 -8.11
N GLN A 481 -21.66 -8.27 -7.22
CA GLN A 481 -21.56 -9.64 -6.73
C GLN A 481 -21.42 -10.65 -7.87
N ALA A 482 -22.26 -10.53 -8.91
CA ALA A 482 -22.27 -11.45 -10.04
C ALA A 482 -20.95 -11.43 -10.85
N ASP A 483 -20.31 -10.27 -11.01
CA ASP A 483 -19.02 -10.16 -11.69
C ASP A 483 -17.88 -10.69 -10.82
N PHE A 484 -17.95 -10.42 -9.51
CA PHE A 484 -17.00 -10.96 -8.54
C PHE A 484 -17.02 -12.49 -8.51
N ASP A 485 -18.22 -13.09 -8.41
CA ASP A 485 -18.42 -14.55 -8.37
C ASP A 485 -18.02 -15.23 -9.69
N ALA A 486 -18.19 -14.53 -10.81
CA ALA A 486 -17.76 -15.01 -12.12
C ALA A 486 -16.27 -14.79 -12.41
N GLY A 487 -15.46 -14.46 -11.40
CA GLY A 487 -14.01 -14.30 -11.53
C GLY A 487 -13.58 -13.05 -12.30
N ARG A 488 -14.43 -12.02 -12.37
CA ARG A 488 -14.16 -10.72 -13.00
C ARG A 488 -14.04 -9.60 -11.95
N PRO A 489 -13.08 -9.66 -11.02
CA PRO A 489 -12.98 -8.70 -9.92
C PRO A 489 -12.61 -7.28 -10.39
N GLU A 490 -12.16 -7.09 -11.62
CA GLU A 490 -11.79 -5.77 -12.19
C GLU A 490 -12.88 -5.18 -13.10
N GLN A 491 -14.06 -5.77 -13.15
CA GLN A 491 -15.20 -5.23 -13.89
C GLN A 491 -15.89 -4.12 -13.08
N TRP A 492 -15.37 -2.90 -13.16
CA TRP A 492 -15.92 -1.72 -12.48
C TRP A 492 -17.13 -1.14 -13.22
N ARG A 493 -18.20 -0.85 -12.48
CA ARG A 493 -19.41 -0.18 -12.99
C ARG A 493 -19.59 1.16 -12.29
N VAL A 494 -19.82 2.22 -13.05
CA VAL A 494 -20.13 3.55 -12.49
C VAL A 494 -21.51 3.52 -11.84
N LEU A 495 -21.57 3.84 -10.55
CA LEU A 495 -22.78 3.96 -9.73
C LEU A 495 -23.26 5.42 -9.63
N ASP A 496 -22.33 6.37 -9.53
CA ASP A 496 -22.61 7.81 -9.53
C ASP A 496 -21.45 8.58 -10.16
N SER A 497 -21.73 9.76 -10.71
CA SER A 497 -20.72 10.64 -11.31
C SER A 497 -21.01 12.09 -10.95
N ARG A 498 -19.99 12.80 -10.48
CA ARG A 498 -20.07 14.20 -10.10
C ARG A 498 -18.96 14.98 -10.78
N VAL A 499 -19.28 16.18 -11.27
CA VAL A 499 -18.34 17.07 -11.93
C VAL A 499 -18.66 18.50 -11.51
N GLY A 500 -17.61 19.31 -11.30
CA GLY A 500 -17.74 20.73 -10.95
C GLY A 500 -18.22 20.98 -9.52
N VAL A 501 -18.11 20.00 -8.63
CA VAL A 501 -18.53 20.18 -7.23
C VAL A 501 -17.57 21.13 -6.51
N ARG A 502 -18.13 21.95 -5.61
CA ARG A 502 -17.40 22.81 -4.69
C ARG A 502 -17.96 22.61 -3.29
N PHE A 503 -17.07 22.36 -2.34
CA PHE A 503 -17.46 22.25 -0.95
C PHE A 503 -17.74 23.64 -0.35
N PRO A 504 -18.80 23.78 0.46
CA PRO A 504 -19.20 25.07 1.05
C PRO A 504 -18.22 25.60 2.09
N GLY A 505 -17.47 24.73 2.76
CA GLY A 505 -16.52 25.10 3.79
C GLY A 505 -15.70 23.92 4.27
N ARG A 506 -14.62 24.19 5.02
CA ARG A 506 -13.80 23.12 5.62
C ARG A 506 -14.64 22.31 6.60
N HIS A 507 -14.44 21.00 6.64
CA HIS A 507 -15.14 20.08 7.53
C HIS A 507 -16.67 20.03 7.33
N MET A 508 -17.22 20.68 6.30
CA MET A 508 -18.65 20.68 6.04
C MET A 508 -19.01 19.52 5.11
N PRO A 509 -19.79 18.52 5.58
CA PRO A 509 -20.14 17.35 4.78
C PRO A 509 -20.99 17.73 3.58
N MET A 510 -20.77 17.04 2.46
CA MET A 510 -21.69 17.01 1.33
C MET A 510 -22.12 15.58 1.05
N ALA A 511 -23.40 15.41 0.78
CA ALA A 511 -24.00 14.11 0.59
C ALA A 511 -24.61 13.94 -0.80
N PHE A 512 -24.50 12.72 -1.30
CA PHE A 512 -24.84 12.38 -2.67
C PHE A 512 -25.66 11.09 -2.67
N HIS A 513 -26.81 11.14 -3.35
CA HIS A 513 -27.65 9.96 -3.55
C HIS A 513 -27.25 9.22 -4.82
N VAL A 514 -27.21 7.90 -4.73
CA VAL A 514 -27.07 7.01 -5.89
C VAL A 514 -28.47 6.72 -6.41
N ALA A 515 -28.73 6.98 -7.70
CA ALA A 515 -30.06 6.86 -8.29
C ALA A 515 -30.61 5.43 -8.16
N GLN A 516 -31.77 5.30 -7.52
CA GLN A 516 -32.46 4.03 -7.26
C GLN A 516 -33.21 3.56 -8.51
N GLY A 517 -32.46 3.00 -9.44
CA GLY A 517 -32.96 2.21 -10.57
C GLY A 517 -32.09 0.97 -10.73
N ALA A 518 -32.19 0.04 -9.77
CA ALA A 518 -31.46 -1.23 -9.71
C ALA A 518 -29.92 -1.13 -9.63
N ALA A 519 -29.39 -0.39 -8.66
CA ALA A 519 -27.96 -0.54 -8.32
C ALA A 519 -27.72 -1.98 -7.81
N PRO A 520 -26.96 -2.82 -8.53
CA PRO A 520 -26.72 -4.20 -8.13
C PRO A 520 -25.91 -4.27 -6.82
N PRO A 521 -26.06 -5.34 -6.02
CA PRO A 521 -25.27 -5.52 -4.81
C PRO A 521 -23.79 -5.59 -5.16
N CYS A 522 -22.98 -4.78 -4.50
CA CYS A 522 -21.55 -4.64 -4.77
C CYS A 522 -20.69 -5.27 -3.66
N ARG A 523 -19.52 -5.78 -4.05
CA ARG A 523 -18.46 -6.32 -3.17
C ARG A 523 -17.29 -5.36 -3.00
N ARG A 524 -17.01 -4.58 -4.03
CA ARG A 524 -15.96 -3.57 -4.05
C ARG A 524 -16.59 -2.25 -4.46
N LEU A 525 -16.18 -1.17 -3.83
CA LEU A 525 -16.63 0.18 -4.07
C LEU A 525 -15.41 1.07 -4.21
N ARG A 526 -15.40 1.97 -5.19
CA ARG A 526 -14.27 2.87 -5.44
C ARG A 526 -14.76 4.28 -5.65
N LEU A 527 -14.23 5.22 -4.87
CA LEU A 527 -14.28 6.64 -5.19
C LEU A 527 -13.08 6.95 -6.09
N HIS A 528 -13.31 7.03 -7.40
CA HIS A 528 -12.30 7.43 -8.38
C HIS A 528 -12.37 8.95 -8.55
N ILE A 529 -11.35 9.66 -8.08
CA ILE A 529 -11.24 11.11 -8.17
C ILE A 529 -10.56 11.46 -9.51
N ASP A 530 -11.32 12.12 -10.37
CA ASP A 530 -10.89 12.49 -11.72
C ASP A 530 -10.26 13.90 -11.76
N ALA A 531 -10.62 14.80 -10.81
CA ALA A 531 -10.00 16.11 -10.67
C ALA A 531 -10.21 16.75 -9.29
N THR A 532 -9.25 17.58 -8.89
CA THR A 532 -9.36 18.51 -7.75
C THR A 532 -10.08 19.81 -8.12
N ALA A 533 -10.39 20.64 -7.11
CA ALA A 533 -11.06 21.92 -7.29
C ALA A 533 -10.24 22.90 -8.15
N GLU A 534 -8.92 22.98 -7.94
CA GLU A 534 -8.02 23.79 -8.77
C GLU A 534 -6.75 23.01 -9.13
N PRO A 535 -6.79 22.17 -10.19
CA PRO A 535 -5.66 21.32 -10.58
C PRO A 535 -4.33 22.06 -10.84
N PRO A 536 -4.30 23.31 -11.35
CA PRO A 536 -3.04 24.06 -11.48
C PRO A 536 -2.39 24.43 -10.13
N ALA A 537 -3.17 24.57 -9.06
CA ALA A 537 -2.68 24.96 -7.73
C ALA A 537 -2.54 23.77 -6.77
N ALA A 538 -3.29 22.69 -7.00
CA ALA A 538 -3.29 21.51 -6.17
C ALA A 538 -2.06 20.63 -6.42
N ASN A 539 -1.27 20.40 -5.37
CA ASN A 539 -0.16 19.44 -5.38
C ASN A 539 -0.56 18.06 -4.85
N SER A 540 -1.78 17.92 -4.33
CA SER A 540 -2.32 16.70 -3.71
C SER A 540 -3.84 16.70 -3.75
N VAL A 541 -4.44 15.55 -3.48
CA VAL A 541 -5.85 15.35 -3.14
C VAL A 541 -5.96 15.14 -1.63
N GLN A 542 -7.01 15.68 -1.00
CA GLN A 542 -7.29 15.43 0.41
C GLN A 542 -8.79 15.27 0.72
N LEU A 543 -9.11 14.44 1.71
CA LEU A 543 -10.46 14.28 2.25
C LEU A 543 -10.37 13.89 3.73
N SER A 544 -11.30 14.37 4.54
CA SER A 544 -11.43 13.98 5.94
C SER A 544 -12.26 12.70 6.10
N CYS A 545 -13.42 12.64 5.45
CA CYS A 545 -14.30 11.47 5.55
C CYS A 545 -14.83 11.06 4.18
N LEU A 546 -14.94 9.74 3.99
CA LEU A 546 -15.79 9.09 2.98
C LEU A 546 -16.72 8.14 3.73
N ASN A 547 -18.00 8.49 3.83
CA ASN A 547 -19.01 7.60 4.40
C ASN A 547 -19.83 6.98 3.28
N LEU A 548 -19.93 5.66 3.28
CA LEU A 548 -20.73 4.91 2.32
C LEU A 548 -21.99 4.41 3.03
N TYR A 549 -23.14 4.52 2.36
CA TYR A 549 -24.43 4.13 2.90
C TYR A 549 -25.09 3.09 2.01
N GLY A 550 -25.58 2.01 2.59
CA GLY A 550 -26.21 0.94 1.85
C GLY A 550 -26.86 -0.08 2.74
N GLN A 551 -27.65 -0.95 2.12
CA GLN A 551 -28.34 -2.04 2.81
C GLN A 551 -27.94 -3.37 2.19
N ASP A 552 -28.01 -4.43 2.98
CA ASP A 552 -27.95 -5.78 2.44
C ASP A 552 -29.22 -6.10 1.64
N LEU A 553 -29.16 -7.19 0.86
CA LEU A 553 -30.26 -7.61 -0.01
C LEU A 553 -31.57 -7.89 0.74
N ALA A 554 -31.49 -8.32 2.01
CA ALA A 554 -32.68 -8.62 2.81
C ALA A 554 -33.38 -7.35 3.28
N ALA A 555 -32.63 -6.34 3.75
CA ALA A 555 -33.17 -5.06 4.19
C ALA A 555 -33.59 -4.14 3.03
N ALA A 556 -32.93 -4.24 1.86
CA ALA A 556 -33.29 -3.49 0.67
C ALA A 556 -34.62 -3.92 0.02
N ALA A 557 -35.09 -5.14 0.32
CA ALA A 557 -36.37 -5.67 -0.20
C ALA A 557 -37.60 -5.01 0.46
N GLU A 558 -37.45 -4.45 1.66
CA GLU A 558 -38.52 -3.75 2.37
C GLU A 558 -38.46 -2.24 2.06
N GLY A 559 -39.58 -1.61 1.73
CA GLY A 559 -39.62 -0.18 1.36
C GLY A 559 -39.66 0.77 2.57
N PRO A 560 -39.38 2.07 2.38
CA PRO A 560 -39.40 3.05 3.48
C PRO A 560 -40.76 3.17 4.19
N LEU A 561 -41.88 3.00 3.47
CA LEU A 561 -43.22 3.09 4.04
C LEU A 561 -43.57 1.83 4.85
N GLU A 562 -43.15 0.66 4.40
CA GLU A 562 -43.30 -0.61 5.11
C GLU A 562 -42.56 -0.56 6.45
N ARG A 563 -41.31 -0.07 6.46
CA ARG A 563 -40.54 0.15 7.69
C ARG A 563 -41.21 1.13 8.64
N LEU A 564 -41.76 2.23 8.13
CA LEU A 564 -42.48 3.20 8.94
C LEU A 564 -43.72 2.57 9.59
N ARG A 565 -44.49 1.76 8.85
CA ARG A 565 -45.65 1.03 9.37
C ARG A 565 -45.26 0.02 10.46
N ALA A 566 -44.19 -0.75 10.24
CA ALA A 566 -43.67 -1.71 11.21
C ALA A 566 -43.20 -1.03 12.51
N ALA A 567 -42.51 0.11 12.40
CA ALA A 567 -42.05 0.88 13.55
C ALA A 567 -43.20 1.47 14.40
N GLY A 568 -44.35 1.75 13.78
CA GLY A 568 -45.54 2.23 14.47
C GLY A 568 -46.33 1.14 15.22
N ALA A 569 -46.30 -0.11 14.73
CA ALA A 569 -47.08 -1.22 15.30
C ALA A 569 -46.43 -1.89 16.53
N GLY A 570 -45.12 -1.68 16.75
CA GLY A 570 -44.31 -2.48 17.69
C GLY A 570 -44.35 -2.10 19.18
N GLY A 571 -45.18 -1.15 19.64
CA GLY A 571 -45.33 -0.79 21.06
C GLY A 571 -44.14 -0.07 21.72
N ALA A 572 -42.91 -0.24 21.22
CA ALA A 572 -41.76 0.62 21.46
C ALA A 572 -41.67 1.60 20.30
N SER A 573 -42.31 2.77 20.40
CA SER A 573 -42.37 3.74 19.30
C SER A 573 -40.97 4.29 18.98
N GLY A 574 -40.27 3.66 18.03
CA GLY A 574 -39.05 4.20 17.42
C GLY A 574 -39.29 5.49 16.63
N VAL A 575 -40.56 5.94 16.58
CA VAL A 575 -41.01 7.20 16.01
C VAL A 575 -41.50 8.11 17.14
N GLU A 576 -40.78 9.19 17.37
CA GLU A 576 -41.11 10.18 18.40
C GLU A 576 -42.35 11.01 17.97
N PRO A 577 -43.38 11.19 18.83
CA PRO A 577 -44.63 11.85 18.43
C PRO A 577 -44.45 13.28 17.91
N ALA A 578 -43.53 14.07 18.48
CA ALA A 578 -43.29 15.44 17.99
C ALA A 578 -42.62 15.44 16.61
N ALA A 579 -41.68 14.52 16.36
CA ALA A 579 -41.09 14.29 15.05
C ALA A 579 -42.14 13.85 14.00
N ALA A 580 -43.05 12.94 14.36
CA ALA A 580 -44.14 12.51 13.48
C ALA A 580 -45.09 13.66 13.14
N ALA A 581 -45.51 14.44 14.13
CA ALA A 581 -46.36 15.62 13.92
C ALA A 581 -45.67 16.70 13.08
N LEU A 582 -44.35 16.84 13.21
CA LEU A 582 -43.57 17.73 12.33
C LEU A 582 -43.54 17.22 10.88
N ALA A 583 -43.39 15.90 10.68
CA ALA A 583 -43.38 15.29 9.34
C ALA A 583 -44.76 15.40 8.65
N VAL A 584 -45.86 15.17 9.39
CA VAL A 584 -47.23 15.37 8.91
C VAL A 584 -47.42 16.82 8.45
N ARG A 585 -47.13 17.80 9.31
CA ARG A 585 -47.28 19.23 8.97
C ARG A 585 -46.45 19.62 7.75
N LEU A 586 -45.23 19.09 7.65
CA LEU A 586 -44.37 19.35 6.51
C LEU A 586 -45.02 18.85 5.20
N LEU A 587 -45.39 17.57 5.14
CA LEU A 587 -45.95 16.98 3.92
C LEU A 587 -47.34 17.53 3.60
N GLU A 588 -48.15 17.88 4.60
CA GLU A 588 -49.43 18.58 4.39
C GLU A 588 -49.25 19.90 3.67
N ASN A 589 -48.30 20.72 4.10
CA ASN A 589 -48.03 22.00 3.45
C ASN A 589 -47.52 21.81 2.01
N VAL A 590 -46.68 20.81 1.79
CA VAL A 590 -46.17 20.44 0.44
C VAL A 590 -47.30 19.99 -0.47
N CYS A 591 -48.21 19.15 0.02
CA CYS A 591 -49.34 18.64 -0.77
C CYS A 591 -50.44 19.70 -0.98
N ARG A 592 -50.66 20.59 -0.02
CA ARG A 592 -51.69 21.65 -0.10
C ARG A 592 -51.31 22.77 -1.06
N GLU A 593 -50.06 23.22 -1.00
CA GLU A 593 -49.57 24.36 -1.78
C GLU A 593 -48.28 23.97 -2.54
N PRO A 594 -48.38 23.08 -3.54
CA PRO A 594 -47.20 22.49 -4.22
C PRO A 594 -46.35 23.48 -5.02
N GLN A 595 -46.91 24.66 -5.35
CA GLN A 595 -46.23 25.73 -6.07
C GLN A 595 -45.39 26.63 -5.13
N GLU A 596 -45.63 26.55 -3.82
CA GLU A 596 -44.97 27.41 -2.83
C GLU A 596 -43.59 26.87 -2.44
N VAL A 597 -42.54 27.59 -2.88
CA VAL A 597 -41.14 27.18 -2.68
C VAL A 597 -40.79 27.01 -1.20
N LYS A 598 -41.36 27.84 -0.32
CA LYS A 598 -41.12 27.78 1.14
C LYS A 598 -41.48 26.44 1.79
N PHE A 599 -42.42 25.69 1.23
CA PHE A 599 -42.83 24.39 1.75
C PHE A 599 -42.02 23.24 1.17
N ARG A 600 -41.45 23.44 -0.01
CA ARG A 600 -40.60 22.46 -0.67
C ARG A 600 -39.13 22.64 -0.34
N LYS A 601 -38.73 23.79 0.20
CA LYS A 601 -37.37 24.13 0.60
C LYS A 601 -37.34 24.54 2.07
N ILE A 602 -36.90 23.63 2.94
CA ILE A 602 -36.90 23.83 4.39
C ILE A 602 -35.48 23.74 4.94
N ARG A 603 -35.10 24.66 5.82
CA ARG A 603 -33.79 24.61 6.50
C ARG A 603 -33.68 23.32 7.32
N CYS A 604 -32.56 22.61 7.19
CA CYS A 604 -32.29 21.37 7.93
C CYS A 604 -32.36 21.58 9.44
N ALA A 605 -31.96 22.75 9.95
CA ALA A 605 -32.07 23.12 11.36
C ALA A 605 -33.51 23.02 11.90
N LYS A 606 -34.53 23.22 11.05
CA LYS A 606 -35.95 23.08 11.41
C LYS A 606 -36.45 21.63 11.35
N LEU A 607 -35.65 20.72 10.81
CA LEU A 607 -36.01 19.31 10.60
C LEU A 607 -35.25 18.36 11.52
N GLY A 608 -34.50 18.89 12.50
CA GLY A 608 -33.64 18.08 13.38
C GLY A 608 -34.34 16.89 14.03
N ALA A 609 -35.57 17.07 14.52
CA ALA A 609 -36.36 15.98 15.12
C ALA A 609 -36.73 14.88 14.12
N ILE A 610 -37.10 15.25 12.88
CA ILE A 610 -37.40 14.28 11.83
C ILE A 610 -36.13 13.56 11.38
N LEU A 611 -35.05 14.31 11.16
CA LEU A 611 -33.77 13.77 10.68
C LEU A 611 -33.10 12.87 11.73
N SER A 612 -33.39 13.06 13.00
CA SER A 612 -32.92 12.20 14.09
C SER A 612 -33.78 10.92 14.28
N CYS A 613 -34.91 10.81 13.56
CA CYS A 613 -35.83 9.68 13.65
C CYS A 613 -35.74 8.81 12.40
N THR A 614 -35.18 7.59 12.53
CA THR A 614 -34.77 6.73 11.40
C THR A 614 -35.90 6.47 10.41
N PRO A 615 -37.10 6.03 10.83
CA PRO A 615 -38.16 5.73 9.88
C PRO A 615 -38.67 6.97 9.14
N LEU A 616 -38.69 8.13 9.81
CA LEU A 616 -39.18 9.38 9.22
C LEU A 616 -38.18 10.00 8.24
N ALA A 617 -36.89 10.00 8.59
CA ALA A 617 -35.82 10.46 7.71
C ALA A 617 -35.76 9.63 6.42
N ASP A 618 -35.90 8.30 6.52
CA ASP A 618 -35.91 7.39 5.39
C ASP A 618 -37.07 7.68 4.44
N VAL A 619 -38.27 7.93 4.98
CA VAL A 619 -39.44 8.32 4.19
C VAL A 619 -39.21 9.65 3.46
N LEU A 620 -38.73 10.69 4.12
CA LEU A 620 -38.50 12.00 3.49
C LEU A 620 -37.43 11.97 2.40
N LEU A 621 -36.30 11.31 2.65
CA LEU A 621 -35.15 11.33 1.75
C LEU A 621 -35.28 10.29 0.62
N ARG A 622 -35.80 9.10 0.92
CA ARG A 622 -35.86 7.99 -0.06
C ARG A 622 -37.21 7.85 -0.74
N HIS A 623 -38.32 7.93 0.01
CA HIS A 623 -39.65 7.82 -0.57
C HIS A 623 -40.09 9.14 -1.21
N CYS A 624 -40.08 10.24 -0.44
CA CYS A 624 -40.50 11.57 -0.90
C CYS A 624 -39.43 12.31 -1.71
N ARG A 625 -38.18 11.83 -1.75
CA ARG A 625 -37.08 12.40 -2.55
C ARG A 625 -36.71 13.85 -2.23
N PHE A 626 -36.81 14.29 -0.97
CA PHE A 626 -36.16 15.52 -0.56
C PHE A 626 -34.63 15.43 -0.76
N ARG A 627 -34.01 16.55 -1.17
CA ARG A 627 -32.59 16.65 -1.52
C ARG A 627 -31.93 17.82 -0.80
N PRO A 628 -30.72 17.67 -0.25
CA PRO A 628 -30.02 18.79 0.35
C PRO A 628 -29.62 19.83 -0.71
N LEU A 629 -29.83 21.11 -0.41
CA LEU A 629 -29.40 22.28 -1.19
C LEU A 629 -28.69 23.26 -0.24
N LEU A 630 -27.44 23.59 -0.55
CA LEU A 630 -26.70 24.67 0.11
C LEU A 630 -26.98 25.99 -0.60
N GLN A 631 -27.26 27.05 0.17
CA GLN A 631 -27.36 28.41 -0.34
C GLN A 631 -26.63 29.41 0.57
N PRO A 632 -26.05 30.48 -0.01
CA PRO A 632 -25.55 31.61 0.77
C PRO A 632 -26.69 32.22 1.61
N ALA A 633 -26.40 32.68 2.82
CA ALA A 633 -27.40 33.39 3.64
C ALA A 633 -27.91 34.64 2.91
N GLU A 634 -29.23 34.77 2.75
CA GLU A 634 -29.82 36.00 2.24
C GLU A 634 -29.54 37.17 3.20
N PRO A 635 -29.12 38.35 2.70
CA PRO A 635 -29.01 39.52 3.55
C PRO A 635 -30.39 39.88 4.10
N ALA A 636 -30.47 40.06 5.42
CA ALA A 636 -31.71 40.41 6.10
C ALA A 636 -32.37 41.63 5.42
N ALA A 637 -33.60 41.46 4.95
CA ALA A 637 -34.36 42.52 4.31
C ALA A 637 -34.66 43.65 5.31
N GLY A 638 -34.05 44.81 5.07
CA GLY A 638 -34.56 46.15 5.37
C GLY A 638 -35.08 46.45 6.78
N VAL A 639 -34.22 47.01 7.63
CA VAL A 639 -34.66 47.99 8.63
C VAL A 639 -33.85 49.27 8.41
N ALA A 640 -34.54 50.36 8.04
CA ALA A 640 -33.95 51.66 7.80
C ALA A 640 -33.22 52.17 9.06
N ALA A 641 -31.89 52.33 8.97
CA ALA A 641 -31.07 52.83 10.07
C ALA A 641 -30.78 54.33 9.90
N GLN A 642 -31.14 55.10 10.93
CA GLN A 642 -30.67 56.47 11.16
C GLN A 642 -29.13 56.51 11.27
N PRO A 643 -28.49 57.66 10.97
CA PRO A 643 -27.03 57.74 10.92
C PRO A 643 -26.45 57.75 12.34
N ARG A 644 -25.73 56.69 12.72
CA ARG A 644 -24.80 56.70 13.86
C ARG A 644 -23.37 56.58 13.37
N GLN A 645 -22.53 57.46 13.91
CA GLN A 645 -21.09 57.55 13.68
C GLN A 645 -20.36 56.42 14.43
N GLN A 646 -19.95 55.36 13.73
CA GLN A 646 -18.86 54.44 14.09
C GLN A 646 -18.46 53.63 12.84
N PRO A 647 -17.17 53.32 12.62
CA PRO A 647 -16.75 52.52 11.47
C PRO A 647 -17.28 51.08 11.61
N PRO A 648 -17.74 50.43 10.53
CA PRO A 648 -18.24 49.07 10.62
C PRO A 648 -17.07 48.13 10.93
N GLY A 649 -17.20 47.34 12.02
CA GLY A 649 -16.34 46.18 12.21
C GLY A 649 -16.53 45.17 11.06
N PRO A 650 -15.59 44.23 10.86
CA PRO A 650 -15.74 43.19 9.83
C PRO A 650 -17.07 42.45 10.06
N PRO A 651 -17.86 42.20 9.01
CA PRO A 651 -19.11 41.46 9.16
C PRO A 651 -18.80 40.07 9.74
N PRO A 652 -19.62 39.55 10.67
CA PRO A 652 -19.49 38.17 11.09
C PRO A 652 -19.58 37.26 9.86
N PRO A 653 -18.86 36.12 9.82
CA PRO A 653 -18.93 35.21 8.68
C PRO A 653 -20.39 34.81 8.46
N ALA A 654 -20.88 35.01 7.24
CA ALA A 654 -22.23 34.63 6.85
C ALA A 654 -22.37 33.12 7.03
N GLY A 655 -23.13 32.69 8.05
CA GLY A 655 -23.43 31.27 8.25
C GLY A 655 -24.29 30.79 7.08
N GLU A 656 -23.76 29.90 6.24
CA GLU A 656 -24.52 29.30 5.16
C GLU A 656 -25.58 28.34 5.73
N ASP A 657 -26.81 28.43 5.22
CA ASP A 657 -27.94 27.60 5.64
C ASP A 657 -28.10 26.39 4.69
N VAL A 658 -28.17 25.18 5.26
CA VAL A 658 -28.49 23.95 4.50
C VAL A 658 -30.00 23.75 4.45
N PHE A 659 -30.55 23.50 3.27
CA PHE A 659 -31.97 23.23 3.06
C PHE A 659 -32.19 21.79 2.58
N LEU A 660 -33.33 21.19 2.90
CA LEU A 660 -33.90 20.05 2.18
C LEU A 660 -34.94 20.55 1.19
N VAL A 661 -34.79 20.12 -0.06
CA VAL A 661 -35.54 20.58 -1.24
C VAL A 661 -36.23 19.43 -1.94
N LEU A 662 -37.54 19.52 -2.09
CA LEU A 662 -38.31 18.68 -2.98
C LEU A 662 -38.33 19.34 -4.36
N ALA A 663 -37.52 18.83 -5.29
CA ALA A 663 -37.38 19.39 -6.64
C ALA A 663 -38.73 19.51 -7.35
N ALA A 664 -38.94 20.58 -8.13
CA ALA A 664 -40.12 20.79 -8.95
C ALA A 664 -40.21 19.72 -10.04
N ASP A 665 -40.84 18.58 -9.72
CA ASP A 665 -41.10 17.50 -10.67
C ASP A 665 -42.24 17.89 -11.63
N PRO A 666 -41.97 18.09 -12.93
CA PRO A 666 -43.01 18.40 -13.93
C PRO A 666 -43.99 17.24 -14.13
N SER A 667 -43.63 16.01 -13.73
CA SER A 667 -44.44 14.81 -13.89
C SER A 667 -45.38 14.52 -12.71
N GLY A 668 -45.27 15.28 -11.61
CA GLY A 668 -46.13 15.15 -10.42
C GLY A 668 -45.91 13.90 -9.56
N GLN A 669 -44.92 13.06 -9.87
CA GLN A 669 -44.65 11.80 -9.14
C GLN A 669 -44.14 12.06 -7.73
N ASP A 670 -43.32 13.09 -7.53
CA ASP A 670 -42.80 13.44 -6.21
C ASP A 670 -43.91 13.93 -5.26
N LEU A 671 -44.96 14.57 -5.80
CA LEU A 671 -46.15 14.97 -5.05
C LEU A 671 -47.03 13.78 -4.68
N ALA A 672 -47.17 12.80 -5.59
CA ALA A 672 -47.88 11.57 -5.30
C ALA A 672 -47.20 10.77 -4.16
N ARG A 673 -45.87 10.69 -4.18
CA ARG A 673 -45.06 10.07 -3.10
C ARG A 673 -45.22 10.82 -1.78
N ALA A 674 -45.19 12.15 -1.79
CA ALA A 674 -45.44 12.95 -0.60
C ALA A 674 -46.84 12.70 -0.02
N ALA A 675 -47.86 12.59 -0.87
CA ALA A 675 -49.23 12.28 -0.46
C ALA A 675 -49.38 10.86 0.11
N GLU A 676 -48.70 9.88 -0.49
CA GLU A 676 -48.67 8.50 0.00
C GLU A 676 -48.03 8.41 1.40
N ALA A 677 -46.87 9.04 1.57
CA ALA A 677 -46.20 9.14 2.87
C ALA A 677 -47.07 9.86 3.92
N LEU A 678 -47.76 10.93 3.53
CA LEU A 678 -48.66 11.66 4.41
C LEU A 678 -49.84 10.78 4.88
N ALA A 679 -50.41 9.95 4.00
CA ALA A 679 -51.48 9.04 4.37
C ALA A 679 -51.04 8.03 5.44
N VAL A 680 -49.83 7.47 5.29
CA VAL A 680 -49.25 6.53 6.27
C VAL A 680 -48.97 7.21 7.61
N LEU A 681 -48.43 8.44 7.59
CA LEU A 681 -48.16 9.17 8.82
C LEU A 681 -49.44 9.55 9.58
N ARG A 682 -50.51 9.92 8.86
CA ARG A 682 -51.82 10.19 9.47
C ARG A 682 -52.45 8.94 10.08
N SER A 683 -52.34 7.78 9.43
CA SER A 683 -52.86 6.54 10.01
C SER A 683 -52.14 6.16 11.29
N LEU A 684 -50.83 6.39 11.36
CA LEU A 684 -50.03 6.15 12.56
C LEU A 684 -50.37 7.12 13.70
N ALA A 685 -50.61 8.40 13.39
CA ALA A 685 -51.00 9.41 14.36
C ALA A 685 -52.42 9.22 14.92
N GLN A 686 -53.30 8.47 14.22
CA GLN A 686 -54.63 8.10 14.70
C GLN A 686 -54.63 6.84 15.58
N GLN A 687 -53.55 6.07 15.57
CA GLN A 687 -53.38 4.83 16.33
C GLN A 687 -52.62 5.02 17.65
N GLN A 688 -51.94 6.16 17.81
CA GLN A 688 -51.29 6.62 19.05
C GLN A 688 -52.23 7.54 19.82
#